data_AF-A0A3B8HFN3-F1
#
_entry.id   AF-A0A3B8HFN3-F1
#
_cell.length_a   1.000
_cell.length_b   1.000
_cell.length_c   1.000
_cell.angle_alpha   90.00
_cell.angle_beta   90.00
_cell.angle_gamma   90.00
#
_symmetry.space_group_name_H-M   'P 1'
#
loop_
_entity.id
_entity.type
_entity.pdbx_description
1 polymer ?
#
loop_
_entity_poly.entity_id
_entity_poly.type
_entity_poly.pdbx_seq_one_letter_code
_entity_poly.pdbx_strand_id
1 'polypeptide(L)'
;MGITAKRSPTKWFPLPGCQLSIALPLYYSLAARLIMLPLEFDRQILSSLPLPGEDQAKIVLQVLKSILSRRIFPYFKTKRGTDPLLVARVEERLELVRLEDETNRIETVSLVDIGADRCRILIHERIFDYLAFVIPSDPETRLSEGNIEERKMLAFAEFMLRHEIEHMFYRDHRERQVVVSDVDFAMDRRVADPTYYRMLLGALGDEMIGLRGERYLALFGEAEQDRPLESLIIGMLNLLGASLSMLPVALLDEVFNSLDVDIKSRILMECYRRSRDPAASLMQRLSSFQRFARLFSELLENQEREGREVFQVFKDRWGLEALFRELAVPETSLQEQTPERQLVLLRGALKLVTEEGRVVGPAPVVPVTPIPAIDRRPMERPEKSLKDRIEDARSELRIPRQVIGVIDKNILNAIGHSGSKYSELIETLLAIPWGKIQRIEVTAQAFEEGLNRSHYGLQRPKELLSDFFSNLIWRYRRFDDSQSAGWQRNGSAFLLVGPPGVGKTSLAISVAKNLGIPHHKISLGGMRDEADIRGHGFTYEGSKPGAIVQGLIKMGIMNGMFILDEADKTEKFAIATLLEILDPEQNHLFHDKYAETMVDIDLSNCHFFLTANTLETVPPVVINRCEVVLLDRYSVEEKVAIAQKHLIPRLRSKYQIESSDMFFDPVQEEDLLRYLVQAYTYEAGVRELERIIRTLFLRIQRMEILPRSETSPAVIRITREKIKATLKEPARPRQINDDDRVGEMLGLGVDVEVGVGAIIPIQATRIAIGETDVEARRSYMSIVHATGNLEKVMDESRKVATTGILHCAAELGIDLERIDDPVHLHFMGASTRKDGPSAGGAIGLALASLFADRSIRRDVAMTGEIDTKGRITIIGGLAVKLETAANAGCRTVIIPKENLQGEQGIERFPEALRQELQVLTYEEWSGEHEPFEYLRHELQVVAVDHIVQAACIAFVDDAVLQDLEAGFVEHGKNMAELLVRARLQHKPCLQAVLVKSVDELDPCILESLYGDSGQGLTVLITPELRDALAARLAEGGRPIQVRGYDARLESLSVVMREILASRMGERSADAHLSLVAPFYFLKRDGIRSDSFPGNAGYEGIKIFANNFTLQGVKIKNCKGVLNQIYCLLAYLPMDLWQSCPFLARQDGIIVADLSFIPEALRLDVQRAERIFI
;
A
#
# COMPACT_ATOMS: atom_id res chain seq x y z
N MET A 1 10.21 -39.22 -57.78
CA MET A 1 8.73 -39.37 -57.75
C MET A 1 8.14 -38.00 -57.47
N GLY A 2 7.67 -37.33 -58.51
CA GLY A 2 6.91 -36.08 -58.39
C GLY A 2 5.44 -36.36 -58.63
N ILE A 3 4.56 -35.73 -57.86
CA ILE A 3 3.20 -35.45 -58.28
C ILE A 3 2.93 -33.98 -57.94
N THR A 4 2.81 -33.22 -59.02
CA THR A 4 2.29 -31.86 -59.13
C THR A 4 0.86 -31.74 -58.60
N ALA A 5 0.56 -30.65 -57.89
CA ALA A 5 -0.79 -30.07 -57.89
C ALA A 5 -0.69 -28.55 -57.97
N LYS A 6 -0.94 -28.06 -59.19
CA LYS A 6 -1.22 -26.67 -59.53
C LYS A 6 -2.32 -26.12 -58.61
N ARG A 7 -2.08 -24.98 -57.95
CA ARG A 7 -3.11 -23.97 -57.77
C ARG A 7 -2.69 -22.73 -58.56
N SER A 8 -3.42 -22.53 -59.65
CA SER A 8 -3.42 -21.34 -60.50
C SER A 8 -3.76 -20.08 -59.69
N PRO A 9 -3.37 -18.88 -60.17
CA PRO A 9 -3.70 -17.62 -59.54
C PRO A 9 -5.22 -17.41 -59.65
N THR A 10 -5.92 -17.41 -58.51
CA THR A 10 -7.30 -16.91 -58.47
C THR A 10 -7.26 -15.44 -58.78
N LYS A 11 -7.74 -15.12 -59.98
CA LYS A 11 -8.09 -13.79 -60.45
C LYS A 11 -8.82 -13.03 -59.35
N TRP A 12 -8.19 -11.96 -58.88
CA TRP A 12 -8.89 -10.85 -58.25
C TRP A 12 -9.81 -10.27 -59.32
N PHE A 13 -11.12 -10.43 -59.16
CA PHE A 13 -12.06 -9.63 -59.94
C PHE A 13 -11.95 -8.20 -59.39
N PRO A 14 -11.55 -7.20 -60.19
CA PRO A 14 -11.59 -5.82 -59.75
C PRO A 14 -13.04 -5.34 -59.80
N LEU A 15 -13.46 -4.58 -58.79
CA LEU A 15 -14.63 -3.72 -58.94
C LEU A 15 -14.47 -2.79 -60.13
N PRO A 16 -15.51 -2.60 -60.94
CA PRO A 16 -15.62 -1.40 -61.73
C PRO A 16 -15.92 -0.23 -60.78
N GLY A 17 -14.92 0.63 -60.53
CA GLY A 17 -15.11 1.93 -59.89
C GLY A 17 -14.37 2.18 -58.56
N CYS A 18 -13.69 1.18 -58.00
CA CYS A 18 -12.76 1.37 -56.88
C CYS A 18 -11.40 0.78 -57.26
N GLN A 19 -10.47 1.61 -57.73
CA GLN A 19 -9.04 1.26 -57.65
C GLN A 19 -8.62 1.32 -56.18
N LEU A 20 -8.79 0.22 -55.46
CA LEU A 20 -8.11 -0.03 -54.19
C LEU A 20 -7.29 -1.32 -54.33
N SER A 21 -6.33 -1.28 -55.27
CA SER A 21 -5.11 -2.07 -55.11
C SER A 21 -4.09 -1.18 -54.43
N ILE A 22 -3.89 -1.36 -53.13
CA ILE A 22 -2.66 -0.91 -52.50
C ILE A 22 -2.18 -2.07 -51.63
N ALA A 23 -1.55 -3.04 -52.28
CA ALA A 23 -0.37 -3.62 -51.68
C ALA A 23 0.52 -2.43 -51.30
N LEU A 24 0.81 -2.24 -50.02
CA LEU A 24 1.84 -1.30 -49.60
C LEU A 24 3.19 -1.95 -49.92
N PRO A 25 3.95 -1.54 -50.95
CA PRO A 25 5.37 -1.55 -50.79
C PRO A 25 5.64 -0.48 -49.73
N LEU A 26 6.13 -0.86 -48.56
CA LEU A 26 6.66 0.03 -47.51
C LEU A 26 7.83 0.93 -47.98
N TYR A 27 8.03 1.09 -49.30
CA TYR A 27 9.21 1.66 -49.93
C TYR A 27 9.11 3.14 -50.32
N TYR A 28 8.04 3.88 -50.04
CA TYR A 28 7.99 5.31 -50.37
C TYR A 28 7.20 6.15 -49.36
N SER A 29 7.92 6.83 -48.46
CA SER A 29 7.69 8.24 -48.04
C SER A 29 8.54 8.57 -46.79
N LEU A 30 9.62 9.33 -46.99
CA LEU A 30 10.57 9.82 -45.97
C LEU A 30 10.01 10.97 -45.08
N ALA A 31 8.70 11.08 -44.91
CA ALA A 31 8.09 12.21 -44.20
C ALA A 31 6.75 11.92 -43.51
N ALA A 32 6.48 10.67 -43.14
CA ALA A 32 5.26 10.27 -42.43
C ALA A 32 5.50 10.18 -40.93
N ARG A 33 4.67 10.83 -40.10
CA ARG A 33 4.61 10.59 -38.64
C ARG A 33 3.67 9.40 -38.40
N LEU A 34 4.18 8.27 -37.89
CA LEU A 34 3.36 7.08 -37.64
C LEU A 34 2.89 7.09 -36.19
N ILE A 35 1.58 7.18 -35.99
CA ILE A 35 0.96 7.31 -34.67
C ILE A 35 -0.14 6.27 -34.55
N MET A 36 -0.36 5.75 -33.34
CA MET A 36 -1.19 4.58 -33.10
C MET A 36 -2.04 4.80 -31.86
N LEU A 37 -3.33 4.50 -31.96
CA LEU A 37 -4.14 4.25 -30.77
C LEU A 37 -3.46 3.17 -29.90
N PRO A 38 -3.12 3.43 -28.62
CA PRO A 38 -2.46 2.47 -27.73
C PRO A 38 -3.46 1.42 -27.22
N LEU A 39 -4.02 0.68 -28.16
CA LEU A 39 -5.04 -0.34 -27.98
C LEU A 39 -4.70 -1.54 -28.89
N GLU A 40 -4.58 -2.70 -28.27
CA GLU A 40 -4.33 -3.97 -28.97
C GLU A 40 -5.64 -4.70 -29.24
N PHE A 41 -5.62 -5.67 -30.16
CA PHE A 41 -6.75 -6.56 -30.40
C PHE A 41 -6.29 -8.03 -30.51
N ASP A 42 -7.18 -8.97 -30.20
CA ASP A 42 -6.99 -10.39 -30.37
C ASP A 42 -7.38 -10.83 -31.79
N ARG A 43 -6.37 -11.13 -32.60
CA ARG A 43 -6.56 -11.59 -33.98
C ARG A 43 -7.31 -12.92 -34.06
N GLN A 44 -7.17 -13.82 -33.08
CA GLN A 44 -7.80 -15.15 -33.14
C GLN A 44 -9.31 -15.03 -33.03
N ILE A 45 -9.81 -14.15 -32.17
CA ILE A 45 -11.24 -13.89 -31.99
C ILE A 45 -11.85 -13.35 -33.31
N LEU A 46 -11.17 -12.39 -33.95
CA LEU A 46 -11.61 -11.76 -35.20
C LEU A 46 -11.28 -12.58 -36.46
N SER A 47 -10.57 -13.70 -36.34
CA SER A 47 -10.14 -14.52 -37.50
C SER A 47 -11.30 -15.23 -38.20
N SER A 48 -12.42 -15.42 -37.50
CA SER A 48 -13.59 -16.16 -37.97
C SER A 48 -14.59 -15.33 -38.78
N LEU A 49 -14.37 -14.01 -38.90
CA LEU A 49 -15.30 -13.10 -39.55
C LEU A 49 -15.29 -13.25 -41.08
N PRO A 50 -16.46 -13.14 -41.75
CA PRO A 50 -16.52 -13.13 -43.20
C PRO A 50 -15.89 -11.85 -43.76
N LEU A 51 -15.18 -11.98 -44.88
CA LEU A 51 -14.68 -10.82 -45.62
C LEU A 51 -15.88 -9.99 -46.12
N PRO A 52 -15.89 -8.66 -45.90
CA PRO A 52 -17.00 -7.83 -46.31
C PRO A 52 -17.08 -7.72 -47.84
N GLY A 53 -18.32 -7.67 -48.35
CA GLY A 53 -18.54 -7.39 -49.77
C GLY A 53 -18.19 -5.94 -50.13
N GLU A 54 -18.00 -5.70 -51.42
CA GLU A 54 -17.73 -4.42 -52.08
C GLU A 54 -18.63 -3.27 -51.55
N ASP A 55 -19.94 -3.54 -51.46
CA ASP A 55 -20.95 -2.56 -51.08
C ASP A 55 -20.93 -2.32 -49.56
N GLN A 56 -20.68 -3.35 -48.75
CA GLN A 56 -20.52 -3.22 -47.29
C GLN A 56 -19.29 -2.39 -46.93
N ALA A 57 -18.16 -2.61 -47.60
CA ALA A 57 -16.94 -1.83 -47.37
C ALA A 57 -17.16 -0.33 -47.70
N LYS A 58 -17.90 -0.03 -48.77
CA LYS A 58 -18.28 1.36 -49.11
C LYS A 58 -19.21 1.97 -48.06
N ILE A 59 -20.17 1.22 -47.53
CA ILE A 59 -21.09 1.68 -46.49
C ILE A 59 -20.31 2.03 -45.21
N VAL A 60 -19.40 1.17 -44.74
CA VAL A 60 -18.59 1.46 -43.55
C VAL A 60 -17.75 2.72 -43.73
N LEU A 61 -17.09 2.88 -44.89
CA LEU A 61 -16.31 4.08 -45.18
C LEU A 61 -17.18 5.35 -45.18
N GLN A 62 -18.42 5.27 -45.68
CA GLN A 62 -19.37 6.39 -45.61
C GLN A 62 -19.78 6.70 -44.17
N VAL A 63 -20.02 5.69 -43.33
CA VAL A 63 -20.34 5.86 -41.91
C VAL A 63 -19.18 6.53 -41.18
N LEU A 64 -17.94 6.06 -41.36
CA LEU A 64 -16.76 6.65 -40.72
C LEU A 64 -16.54 8.12 -41.15
N LYS A 65 -16.74 8.43 -42.44
CA LYS A 65 -16.71 9.83 -42.95
C LYS A 65 -17.84 10.69 -42.36
N SER A 66 -19.02 10.11 -42.14
CA SER A 66 -20.14 10.79 -41.47
C SER A 66 -19.79 11.13 -40.01
N ILE A 67 -19.17 10.19 -39.27
CA ILE A 67 -18.70 10.42 -37.89
C ILE A 67 -17.67 11.56 -37.86
N LEU A 68 -16.71 11.57 -38.79
CA LEU A 68 -15.70 12.62 -38.89
C LEU A 68 -16.31 14.01 -39.09
N SER A 69 -17.13 14.15 -40.13
CA SER A 69 -17.73 15.44 -40.54
C SER A 69 -18.80 15.96 -39.57
N ARG A 70 -19.65 15.08 -39.03
CA ARG A 70 -20.80 15.47 -38.19
C ARG A 70 -20.48 15.54 -36.70
N ARG A 71 -19.40 14.91 -36.21
CA ARG A 71 -19.10 14.85 -34.76
C ARG A 71 -17.69 15.22 -34.39
N ILE A 72 -16.68 14.61 -35.01
CA ILE A 72 -15.28 14.81 -34.61
C ILE A 72 -14.81 16.22 -34.97
N PHE A 73 -14.95 16.64 -36.23
CA PHE A 73 -14.56 17.99 -36.64
C PHE A 73 -15.35 19.09 -35.91
N PRO A 74 -16.68 18.99 -35.70
CA PRO A 74 -17.41 19.92 -34.84
C PRO A 74 -16.89 19.95 -33.40
N TYR A 75 -16.60 18.80 -32.77
CA TYR A 75 -16.04 18.74 -31.41
C TYR A 75 -14.72 19.53 -31.31
N PHE A 76 -13.81 19.36 -32.27
CA PHE A 76 -12.55 20.10 -32.29
C PHE A 76 -12.74 21.60 -32.55
N LYS A 77 -13.70 22.00 -33.39
CA LYS A 77 -14.03 23.42 -33.65
C LYS A 77 -14.64 24.11 -32.43
N THR A 78 -15.66 23.50 -31.81
CA THR A 78 -16.46 24.16 -30.75
C THR A 78 -15.92 23.94 -29.36
N LYS A 79 -15.49 22.72 -29.00
CA LYS A 79 -15.06 22.37 -27.64
C LYS A 79 -13.57 22.58 -27.44
N ARG A 80 -12.74 22.20 -28.42
CA ARG A 80 -11.28 22.37 -28.35
C ARG A 80 -10.78 23.71 -28.91
N GLY A 81 -11.65 24.50 -29.57
CA GLY A 81 -11.27 25.79 -30.13
C GLY A 81 -10.24 25.72 -31.26
N THR A 82 -10.20 24.60 -31.98
CA THR A 82 -9.24 24.35 -33.07
C THR A 82 -9.55 25.26 -34.26
N ASP A 83 -8.52 25.87 -34.86
CA ASP A 83 -8.67 26.79 -36.01
C ASP A 83 -9.51 26.16 -37.15
N PRO A 84 -10.64 26.76 -37.54
CA PRO A 84 -11.47 26.24 -38.63
C PRO A 84 -10.73 26.04 -39.95
N LEU A 85 -9.69 26.83 -40.25
CA LEU A 85 -8.86 26.68 -41.45
C LEU A 85 -7.99 25.42 -41.39
N LEU A 86 -7.48 25.09 -40.20
CA LEU A 86 -6.74 23.84 -39.99
C LEU A 86 -7.66 22.63 -40.10
N VAL A 87 -8.88 22.72 -39.55
CA VAL A 87 -9.87 21.65 -39.65
C VAL A 87 -10.28 21.40 -41.10
N ALA A 88 -10.56 22.46 -41.87
CA ALA A 88 -10.87 22.33 -43.30
C ALA A 88 -9.70 21.71 -44.09
N ARG A 89 -8.46 22.10 -43.79
CA ARG A 89 -7.26 21.54 -44.44
C ARG A 89 -7.07 20.04 -44.17
N VAL A 90 -7.30 19.60 -42.93
CA VAL A 90 -7.20 18.17 -42.59
C VAL A 90 -8.37 17.41 -43.24
N GLU A 91 -9.58 17.95 -43.19
CA GLU A 91 -10.78 17.37 -43.80
C GLU A 91 -10.62 17.15 -45.32
N GLU A 92 -10.02 18.10 -46.05
CA GLU A 92 -9.74 17.98 -47.49
C GLU A 92 -8.67 16.92 -47.84
N ARG A 93 -7.74 16.65 -46.92
CA ARG A 93 -6.56 15.80 -47.17
C ARG A 93 -6.68 14.40 -46.56
N LEU A 94 -7.75 14.15 -45.81
CA LEU A 94 -7.96 12.93 -45.03
C LEU A 94 -8.48 11.78 -45.90
N GLU A 95 -7.75 10.67 -45.90
CA GLU A 95 -8.11 9.41 -46.53
C GLU A 95 -8.28 8.32 -45.44
N LEU A 96 -9.37 7.55 -45.52
CA LEU A 96 -9.54 6.34 -44.70
C LEU A 96 -9.14 5.12 -45.53
N VAL A 97 -8.27 4.27 -44.99
CA VAL A 97 -7.68 3.13 -45.70
C VAL A 97 -7.80 1.87 -44.87
N ARG A 98 -8.21 0.76 -45.48
CA ARG A 98 -8.14 -0.57 -44.88
C ARG A 98 -6.71 -1.10 -45.02
N LEU A 99 -6.06 -1.41 -43.90
CA LEU A 99 -4.68 -1.89 -43.84
C LEU A 99 -4.65 -3.41 -43.95
N GLU A 100 -4.05 -3.94 -45.01
CA GLU A 100 -3.83 -5.38 -45.19
C GLU A 100 -2.55 -5.82 -44.46
N ASP A 101 -2.67 -6.76 -43.52
CA ASP A 101 -1.54 -7.35 -42.79
C ASP A 101 -1.33 -8.80 -43.21
N GLU A 102 -0.69 -8.97 -44.37
CA GLU A 102 -0.36 -10.29 -44.94
C GLU A 102 0.58 -11.11 -44.04
N THR A 103 1.36 -10.45 -43.18
CA THR A 103 2.40 -11.09 -42.37
C THR A 103 1.93 -11.54 -40.99
N ASN A 104 0.70 -11.17 -40.62
CA ASN A 104 0.12 -11.37 -39.29
C ASN A 104 0.95 -10.78 -38.14
N ARG A 105 1.50 -9.56 -38.30
CA ARG A 105 2.42 -8.95 -37.31
C ARG A 105 1.93 -7.65 -36.70
N ILE A 106 0.83 -7.07 -37.18
CA ILE A 106 0.30 -5.81 -36.68
C ILE A 106 -0.77 -6.13 -35.62
N GLU A 107 -0.50 -5.75 -34.37
CA GLU A 107 -1.38 -6.02 -33.22
C GLU A 107 -2.18 -4.80 -32.76
N THR A 108 -2.02 -3.65 -33.43
CA THR A 108 -2.76 -2.40 -33.13
C THR A 108 -3.99 -2.22 -34.00
N VAL A 109 -4.99 -1.52 -33.47
CA VAL A 109 -6.28 -1.27 -34.13
C VAL A 109 -6.17 -0.31 -35.31
N SER A 110 -5.38 0.76 -35.19
CA SER A 110 -5.22 1.80 -36.21
C SER A 110 -3.81 2.39 -36.26
N LEU A 111 -3.47 2.95 -37.41
CA LEU A 111 -2.25 3.70 -37.68
C LEU A 111 -2.63 5.01 -38.38
N VAL A 112 -1.84 6.05 -38.17
CA VAL A 112 -1.93 7.29 -38.94
C VAL A 112 -0.66 7.52 -39.74
N ASP A 113 -0.81 7.90 -41.00
CA ASP A 113 0.26 8.37 -41.89
C ASP A 113 0.01 9.85 -42.23
N ILE A 114 0.81 10.75 -41.63
CA ILE A 114 0.74 12.20 -41.86
C ILE A 114 1.82 12.63 -42.84
N GLY A 115 1.49 12.73 -44.12
CA GLY A 115 2.36 13.30 -45.16
C GLY A 115 2.20 14.82 -45.34
N ALA A 116 3.03 15.41 -46.20
CA ALA A 116 2.97 16.83 -46.55
C ALA A 116 1.67 17.21 -47.29
N ASP A 117 1.20 16.33 -48.19
CA ASP A 117 0.07 16.58 -49.08
C ASP A 117 -1.17 15.71 -48.80
N ARG A 118 -1.05 14.64 -47.99
CA ARG A 118 -2.14 13.72 -47.65
C ARG A 118 -2.01 13.21 -46.21
N CYS A 119 -3.14 12.94 -45.56
CA CYS A 119 -3.20 12.33 -44.24
C CYS A 119 -4.07 11.06 -44.33
N ARG A 120 -3.57 9.92 -43.86
CA ARG A 120 -4.29 8.64 -43.93
C ARG A 120 -4.52 8.09 -42.54
N ILE A 121 -5.74 7.64 -42.26
CA ILE A 121 -6.04 6.74 -41.13
C ILE A 121 -6.15 5.33 -41.72
N LEU A 122 -5.22 4.47 -41.32
CA LEU A 122 -5.10 3.08 -41.72
C LEU A 122 -5.74 2.23 -40.61
N ILE A 123 -6.88 1.61 -40.89
CA ILE A 123 -7.59 0.74 -39.94
C ILE A 123 -7.22 -0.70 -40.25
N HIS A 124 -6.79 -1.47 -39.24
CA HIS A 124 -6.38 -2.86 -39.43
C HIS A 124 -7.50 -3.69 -40.07
N GLU A 125 -7.16 -4.56 -41.04
CA GLU A 125 -8.13 -5.35 -41.82
C GLU A 125 -9.18 -6.05 -40.96
N ARG A 126 -8.79 -6.69 -39.86
CA ARG A 126 -9.71 -7.41 -38.96
C ARG A 126 -10.67 -6.50 -38.21
N ILE A 127 -10.23 -5.31 -37.82
CA ILE A 127 -11.09 -4.31 -37.18
C ILE A 127 -12.06 -3.75 -38.22
N PHE A 128 -11.57 -3.47 -39.43
CA PHE A 128 -12.40 -3.00 -40.53
C PHE A 128 -13.48 -4.04 -40.90
N ASP A 129 -13.10 -5.30 -41.01
CA ASP A 129 -14.01 -6.41 -41.34
C ASP A 129 -15.07 -6.58 -40.25
N TYR A 130 -14.70 -6.41 -38.98
CA TYR A 130 -15.64 -6.44 -37.87
C TYR A 130 -16.61 -5.25 -37.90
N LEU A 131 -16.13 -4.04 -38.16
CA LEU A 131 -16.99 -2.86 -38.37
C LEU A 131 -17.97 -3.10 -39.53
N ALA A 132 -17.54 -3.75 -40.61
CA ALA A 132 -18.39 -4.08 -41.75
C ALA A 132 -19.39 -5.21 -41.48
N PHE A 133 -19.06 -6.13 -40.57
CA PHE A 133 -19.97 -7.16 -40.12
C PHE A 133 -21.04 -6.62 -39.17
N VAL A 134 -20.66 -5.73 -38.25
CA VAL A 134 -21.53 -5.25 -37.16
C VAL A 134 -22.32 -4.00 -37.52
N ILE A 135 -21.88 -3.15 -38.44
CA ILE A 135 -22.56 -1.88 -38.78
C ILE A 135 -23.32 -2.02 -40.11
N PRO A 136 -24.58 -2.47 -40.12
CA PRO A 136 -25.44 -2.41 -41.30
C PRO A 136 -26.44 -1.24 -41.22
N SER A 137 -26.64 -0.54 -42.35
CA SER A 137 -27.95 -0.12 -42.89
C SER A 137 -28.23 1.37 -43.12
N ASP A 138 -27.58 2.36 -42.48
CA ASP A 138 -27.80 3.77 -42.86
C ASP A 138 -26.74 4.73 -42.28
N PRO A 139 -26.00 5.54 -43.07
CA PRO A 139 -25.13 6.59 -42.54
C PRO A 139 -25.85 7.70 -41.74
N GLU A 140 -27.19 7.72 -41.76
CA GLU A 140 -28.03 8.68 -41.02
C GLU A 140 -28.51 8.19 -39.64
N THR A 141 -28.25 6.93 -39.25
CA THR A 141 -28.70 6.44 -37.93
C THR A 141 -28.03 7.22 -36.79
N ARG A 142 -28.85 7.77 -35.89
CA ARG A 142 -28.37 8.40 -34.65
C ARG A 142 -27.73 7.30 -33.78
N LEU A 143 -26.71 7.61 -32.97
CA LEU A 143 -26.11 6.66 -31.99
C LEU A 143 -27.17 5.97 -31.08
N SER A 144 -28.35 6.56 -30.98
CA SER A 144 -29.48 6.10 -30.19
C SER A 144 -30.36 5.06 -30.89
N GLU A 145 -30.13 4.75 -32.16
CA GLU A 145 -30.96 3.84 -32.97
C GLU A 145 -30.06 2.85 -33.71
N GLY A 146 -30.33 1.55 -33.53
CA GLY A 146 -29.45 0.44 -33.87
C GLY A 146 -29.47 -0.64 -32.78
N ASN A 147 -29.01 -1.85 -33.07
CA ASN A 147 -28.86 -2.91 -32.08
C ASN A 147 -27.72 -2.56 -31.08
N ILE A 148 -27.62 -3.26 -29.95
CA ILE A 148 -26.66 -2.92 -28.89
C ILE A 148 -25.20 -3.00 -29.39
N GLU A 149 -24.87 -3.99 -30.22
CA GLU A 149 -23.53 -4.21 -30.77
C GLU A 149 -23.15 -3.13 -31.81
N GLU A 150 -24.09 -2.74 -32.66
CA GLU A 150 -23.95 -1.60 -33.58
C GLU A 150 -23.58 -0.32 -32.84
N ARG A 151 -24.27 -0.02 -31.73
CA ARG A 151 -24.02 1.20 -30.94
C ARG A 151 -22.68 1.17 -30.22
N LYS A 152 -22.29 0.01 -29.66
CA LYS A 152 -20.96 -0.20 -29.08
C LYS A 152 -19.88 0.11 -30.12
N MET A 153 -20.00 -0.46 -31.31
CA MET A 153 -18.98 -0.32 -32.35
C MET A 153 -18.95 1.07 -33.00
N LEU A 154 -20.09 1.77 -33.10
CA LEU A 154 -20.12 3.18 -33.49
C LEU A 154 -19.44 4.08 -32.45
N ALA A 155 -19.65 3.81 -31.16
CA ALA A 155 -19.01 4.56 -30.08
C ALA A 155 -17.48 4.36 -30.10
N PHE A 156 -17.04 3.11 -30.28
CA PHE A 156 -15.63 2.76 -30.45
C PHE A 156 -15.00 3.39 -31.69
N ALA A 157 -15.66 3.34 -32.84
CA ALA A 157 -15.17 3.95 -34.08
C ALA A 157 -15.01 5.48 -33.93
N GLU A 158 -15.94 6.15 -33.26
CA GLU A 158 -15.83 7.58 -32.95
C GLU A 158 -14.64 7.87 -32.02
N PHE A 159 -14.43 7.03 -31.00
CA PHE A 159 -13.30 7.17 -30.07
C PHE A 159 -11.95 6.99 -30.77
N MET A 160 -11.79 5.92 -31.54
CA MET A 160 -10.59 5.63 -32.34
C MET A 160 -10.30 6.78 -33.32
N LEU A 161 -11.28 7.19 -34.13
CA LEU A 161 -11.08 8.26 -35.10
C LEU A 161 -10.74 9.60 -34.42
N ARG A 162 -11.32 9.88 -33.24
CA ARG A 162 -11.05 11.11 -32.50
C ARG A 162 -9.59 11.17 -32.01
N HIS A 163 -9.08 10.06 -31.48
CA HIS A 163 -7.67 9.92 -31.08
C HIS A 163 -6.74 10.24 -32.26
N GLU A 164 -6.98 9.59 -33.41
CA GLU A 164 -6.16 9.76 -34.61
C GLU A 164 -6.21 11.19 -35.19
N ILE A 165 -7.37 11.83 -35.14
CA ILE A 165 -7.53 13.22 -35.58
C ILE A 165 -6.81 14.21 -34.65
N GLU A 166 -6.71 13.92 -33.35
CA GLU A 166 -5.98 14.81 -32.44
C GLU A 166 -4.52 14.95 -32.85
N HIS A 167 -3.87 13.85 -33.23
CA HIS A 167 -2.51 13.86 -33.72
C HIS A 167 -2.33 14.63 -35.03
N MET A 168 -3.37 14.73 -35.85
CA MET A 168 -3.34 15.55 -37.07
C MET A 168 -3.44 17.05 -36.78
N PHE A 169 -4.19 17.45 -35.74
CA PHE A 169 -4.35 18.85 -35.33
C PHE A 169 -3.20 19.35 -34.46
N TYR A 170 -2.75 18.55 -33.51
CA TYR A 170 -1.76 18.95 -32.52
C TYR A 170 -0.48 18.15 -32.71
N ARG A 171 0.24 18.46 -33.80
CA ARG A 171 1.47 17.75 -34.16
C ARG A 171 2.51 17.76 -33.04
N ASP A 172 2.55 18.77 -32.19
CA ASP A 172 3.53 18.81 -31.08
C ASP A 172 3.12 18.00 -29.84
N HIS A 173 1.88 17.47 -29.78
CA HIS A 173 1.45 16.63 -28.67
C HIS A 173 2.19 15.29 -28.67
N ARG A 174 2.67 14.88 -27.49
CA ARG A 174 3.19 13.54 -27.20
C ARG A 174 2.02 12.58 -26.98
N GLU A 175 2.24 11.28 -27.17
CA GLU A 175 1.23 10.23 -27.01
C GLU A 175 0.52 10.30 -25.65
N ARG A 176 1.30 10.54 -24.58
CA ARG A 176 0.77 10.79 -23.23
C ARG A 176 -0.32 11.86 -23.20
N GLN A 177 -0.11 12.98 -23.89
CA GLN A 177 -1.03 14.11 -23.85
C GLN A 177 -2.32 13.80 -24.60
N VAL A 178 -2.24 13.00 -25.67
CA VAL A 178 -3.43 12.55 -26.40
C VAL A 178 -4.22 11.54 -25.57
N VAL A 179 -3.56 10.58 -24.91
CA VAL A 179 -4.23 9.65 -23.97
C VAL A 179 -4.93 10.39 -22.83
N VAL A 180 -4.32 11.44 -22.25
CA VAL A 180 -5.02 12.29 -21.27
C VAL A 180 -6.23 12.96 -21.92
N SER A 181 -6.09 13.47 -23.14
CA SER A 181 -7.19 14.10 -23.83
C SER A 181 -8.30 13.14 -24.27
N ASP A 182 -8.00 11.84 -24.45
CA ASP A 182 -9.00 10.79 -24.66
C ASP A 182 -9.83 10.55 -23.41
N VAL A 183 -9.18 10.57 -22.25
CA VAL A 183 -9.85 10.51 -20.95
C VAL A 183 -10.74 11.73 -20.76
N ASP A 184 -10.24 12.94 -21.04
CA ASP A 184 -11.05 14.16 -20.99
C ASP A 184 -12.27 14.07 -21.91
N PHE A 185 -12.08 13.57 -23.14
CA PHE A 185 -13.18 13.36 -24.09
C PHE A 185 -14.20 12.35 -23.55
N ALA A 186 -13.75 11.24 -22.96
CA ALA A 186 -14.64 10.25 -22.37
C ALA A 186 -15.42 10.82 -21.17
N MET A 187 -14.79 11.63 -20.32
CA MET A 187 -15.44 12.30 -19.19
C MET A 187 -16.42 13.39 -19.65
N ASP A 188 -16.06 14.18 -20.68
CA ASP A 188 -16.99 15.14 -21.31
C ASP A 188 -18.24 14.41 -21.82
N ARG A 189 -18.05 13.27 -22.50
CA ARG A 189 -19.14 12.45 -23.03
C ARG A 189 -19.96 11.80 -21.93
N ARG A 190 -19.36 11.40 -20.81
CA ARG A 190 -20.11 10.89 -19.63
C ARG A 190 -21.17 11.90 -19.16
N VAL A 191 -20.85 13.19 -19.19
CA VAL A 191 -21.77 14.26 -18.78
C VAL A 191 -22.76 14.62 -19.90
N ALA A 192 -22.26 14.83 -21.12
CA ALA A 192 -23.06 15.34 -22.24
C ALA A 192 -23.91 14.27 -22.96
N ASP A 193 -23.43 13.04 -23.02
CA ASP A 193 -24.09 11.88 -23.65
C ASP A 193 -23.77 10.56 -22.89
N PRO A 194 -24.44 10.31 -21.75
CA PRO A 194 -24.21 9.12 -20.93
C PRO A 194 -24.50 7.80 -21.67
N THR A 195 -25.25 7.85 -22.77
CA THR A 195 -25.54 6.65 -23.57
C THR A 195 -24.34 6.30 -24.43
N TYR A 196 -23.73 7.27 -25.13
CA TYR A 196 -22.45 7.08 -25.81
C TYR A 196 -21.40 6.49 -24.87
N TYR A 197 -21.25 7.09 -23.68
CA TYR A 197 -20.23 6.67 -22.72
C TYR A 197 -20.42 5.21 -22.29
N ARG A 198 -21.65 4.77 -21.98
CA ARG A 198 -21.95 3.36 -21.67
C ARG A 198 -21.67 2.41 -22.84
N MET A 199 -21.95 2.83 -24.07
CA MET A 199 -21.66 2.03 -25.26
C MET A 199 -20.15 1.91 -25.50
N LEU A 200 -19.38 2.97 -25.26
CA LEU A 200 -17.92 2.95 -25.33
C LEU A 200 -17.31 2.01 -24.28
N LEU A 201 -17.77 2.10 -23.02
CA LEU A 201 -17.35 1.16 -21.96
C LEU A 201 -17.71 -0.29 -22.33
N GLY A 202 -18.92 -0.48 -22.88
CA GLY A 202 -19.37 -1.78 -23.36
C GLY A 202 -18.52 -2.33 -24.51
N ALA A 203 -18.02 -1.50 -25.42
CA ALA A 203 -17.15 -1.93 -26.51
C ALA A 203 -15.74 -2.29 -26.02
N LEU A 204 -15.19 -1.50 -25.09
CA LEU A 204 -13.84 -1.70 -24.54
C LEU A 204 -13.76 -2.84 -23.52
N GLY A 205 -14.89 -3.21 -22.90
CA GLY A 205 -14.96 -4.27 -21.87
C GLY A 205 -15.47 -5.62 -22.36
N ASP A 206 -15.85 -5.73 -23.62
CA ASP A 206 -16.38 -6.96 -24.19
C ASP A 206 -15.25 -7.75 -24.87
N GLU A 207 -14.71 -8.72 -24.14
CA GLU A 207 -13.61 -9.58 -24.62
C GLU A 207 -14.01 -10.37 -25.88
N MET A 208 -15.30 -10.63 -26.10
CA MET A 208 -15.81 -11.36 -27.27
C MET A 208 -15.72 -10.53 -28.56
N ILE A 209 -15.54 -9.22 -28.45
CA ILE A 209 -15.29 -8.30 -29.56
C ILE A 209 -13.82 -8.33 -29.99
N GLY A 210 -12.94 -8.95 -29.20
CA GLY A 210 -11.52 -9.08 -29.50
C GLY A 210 -10.73 -7.79 -29.32
N LEU A 211 -11.28 -6.73 -28.71
CA LEU A 211 -10.54 -5.52 -28.34
C LEU A 211 -9.95 -5.68 -26.93
N ARG A 212 -8.69 -5.29 -26.71
CA ARG A 212 -8.05 -5.30 -25.39
C ARG A 212 -8.19 -3.95 -24.68
N GLY A 213 -9.43 -3.55 -24.39
CA GLY A 213 -9.77 -2.22 -23.85
C GLY A 213 -9.55 -2.02 -22.35
N GLU A 214 -9.12 -3.04 -21.62
CA GLU A 214 -8.89 -3.05 -20.16
C GLU A 214 -8.10 -1.84 -19.63
N ARG A 215 -7.10 -1.36 -20.39
CA ARG A 215 -6.23 -0.25 -19.97
C ARG A 215 -6.95 1.10 -20.09
N TYR A 216 -7.75 1.29 -21.14
CA TYR A 216 -8.59 2.48 -21.27
C TYR A 216 -9.74 2.45 -20.26
N LEU A 217 -10.31 1.28 -19.96
CA LEU A 217 -11.28 1.13 -18.88
C LEU A 217 -10.69 1.49 -17.52
N ALA A 218 -9.46 1.09 -17.23
CA ALA A 218 -8.76 1.48 -16.02
C ALA A 218 -8.50 2.99 -15.97
N LEU A 219 -8.08 3.61 -17.07
CA LEU A 219 -7.91 5.07 -17.15
C LEU A 219 -9.21 5.82 -16.93
N PHE A 220 -10.30 5.39 -17.58
CA PHE A 220 -11.61 5.99 -17.38
C PHE A 220 -12.07 5.80 -15.93
N GLY A 221 -11.92 4.61 -15.36
CA GLY A 221 -12.27 4.32 -13.97
C GLY A 221 -11.51 5.18 -12.95
N GLU A 222 -10.21 5.41 -13.14
CA GLU A 222 -9.42 6.31 -12.28
C GLU A 222 -9.81 7.79 -12.48
N ALA A 223 -10.12 8.19 -13.72
CA ALA A 223 -10.55 9.55 -14.04
C ALA A 223 -11.96 9.87 -13.51
N GLU A 224 -12.88 8.89 -13.50
CA GLU A 224 -14.19 9.03 -12.87
C GLU A 224 -14.10 9.32 -11.36
N GLN A 225 -12.96 8.96 -10.76
CA GLN A 225 -12.65 9.08 -9.34
C GLN A 225 -11.67 10.23 -9.03
N ASP A 226 -11.35 11.08 -10.02
CA ASP A 226 -10.37 12.17 -9.94
C ASP A 226 -8.99 11.73 -9.39
N ARG A 227 -8.57 10.51 -9.72
CA ARG A 227 -7.28 9.96 -9.28
C ARG A 227 -6.15 10.22 -10.29
N PRO A 228 -4.88 10.20 -9.85
CA PRO A 228 -3.74 10.43 -10.75
C PRO A 228 -3.62 9.34 -11.83
N LEU A 229 -3.68 9.73 -13.10
CA LEU A 229 -3.64 8.81 -14.26
C LEU A 229 -2.21 8.39 -14.65
N GLU A 230 -1.21 9.07 -14.11
CA GLU A 230 0.18 9.05 -14.57
C GLU A 230 0.79 7.64 -14.61
N SER A 231 0.57 6.81 -13.58
CA SER A 231 1.11 5.45 -13.52
C SER A 231 0.50 4.52 -14.56
N LEU A 232 -0.81 4.64 -14.82
CA LEU A 232 -1.51 3.84 -15.81
C LEU A 232 -1.09 4.21 -17.23
N ILE A 233 -0.96 5.52 -17.51
CA ILE A 233 -0.45 6.00 -18.80
C ILE A 233 0.97 5.51 -19.03
N ILE A 234 1.86 5.57 -18.01
CA ILE A 234 3.22 5.01 -18.13
C ILE A 234 3.18 3.52 -18.46
N GLY A 235 2.31 2.75 -17.79
CA GLY A 235 2.12 1.32 -18.04
C GLY A 235 1.68 1.04 -19.48
N MET A 236 0.67 1.76 -19.96
CA MET A 236 0.15 1.65 -21.32
C MET A 236 1.22 1.95 -22.38
N LEU A 237 1.97 3.04 -22.23
CA LEU A 237 3.02 3.42 -23.17
C LEU A 237 4.24 2.48 -23.13
N ASN A 238 4.55 1.88 -21.97
CA ASN A 238 5.59 0.84 -21.88
C ASN A 238 5.24 -0.39 -22.71
N LEU A 239 3.98 -0.81 -22.66
CA LEU A 239 3.51 -1.98 -23.41
C LEU A 239 3.50 -1.68 -24.90
N LEU A 240 3.04 -0.50 -25.30
CA LEU A 240 3.15 -0.04 -26.69
C LEU A 240 4.62 -0.05 -27.17
N GLY A 241 5.53 0.52 -26.39
CA GLY A 241 6.97 0.49 -26.71
C GLY A 241 7.52 -0.94 -26.82
N ALA A 242 7.03 -1.88 -26.00
CA ALA A 242 7.43 -3.28 -26.06
C ALA A 242 6.92 -3.98 -27.33
N SER A 243 5.66 -3.76 -27.72
CA SER A 243 5.08 -4.31 -28.94
C SER A 243 5.76 -3.75 -30.19
N LEU A 244 6.04 -2.43 -30.22
CA LEU A 244 6.77 -1.80 -31.32
C LEU A 244 8.21 -2.28 -31.43
N SER A 245 8.89 -2.53 -30.31
CA SER A 245 10.25 -3.07 -30.33
C SER A 245 10.36 -4.43 -31.02
N MET A 246 9.24 -5.14 -31.17
CA MET A 246 9.14 -6.46 -31.81
C MET A 246 8.89 -6.41 -33.31
N LEU A 247 8.65 -5.23 -33.88
CA LEU A 247 8.47 -5.09 -35.32
C LEU A 247 9.70 -5.62 -36.09
N PRO A 248 9.50 -6.10 -37.33
CA PRO A 248 10.60 -6.45 -38.21
C PRO A 248 11.56 -5.28 -38.37
N VAL A 249 12.86 -5.57 -38.43
CA VAL A 249 13.95 -4.57 -38.48
C VAL A 249 13.69 -3.47 -39.51
N ALA A 250 13.34 -3.82 -40.75
CA ALA A 250 13.08 -2.85 -41.81
C ALA A 250 11.89 -1.91 -41.46
N LEU A 251 10.80 -2.49 -40.98
CA LEU A 251 9.60 -1.74 -40.59
C LEU A 251 9.84 -0.86 -39.36
N LEU A 252 10.60 -1.37 -38.38
CA LEU A 252 10.96 -0.60 -37.20
C LEU A 252 11.84 0.60 -37.58
N ASP A 253 12.81 0.45 -38.48
CA ASP A 253 13.65 1.56 -38.92
C ASP A 253 12.84 2.64 -39.66
N GLU A 254 11.91 2.22 -40.52
CA GLU A 254 11.00 3.11 -41.24
C GLU A 254 10.08 3.88 -40.28
N VAL A 255 9.55 3.19 -39.26
CA VAL A 255 8.60 3.77 -38.29
C VAL A 255 9.33 4.56 -37.19
N PHE A 256 10.52 4.17 -36.77
CA PHE A 256 11.14 4.70 -35.54
C PHE A 256 11.38 6.20 -35.58
N ASN A 257 11.88 6.74 -36.70
CA ASN A 257 12.11 8.18 -36.86
C ASN A 257 10.84 9.03 -36.76
N SER A 258 9.69 8.39 -37.00
CA SER A 258 8.37 9.00 -37.03
C SER A 258 7.64 8.99 -35.68
N LEU A 259 8.14 8.24 -34.70
CA LEU A 259 7.54 8.15 -33.37
C LEU A 259 7.86 9.37 -32.50
N ASP A 260 7.09 9.58 -31.43
CA ASP A 260 7.43 10.61 -30.46
C ASP A 260 8.61 10.18 -29.57
N VAL A 261 9.25 11.17 -28.93
CA VAL A 261 10.45 10.97 -28.09
C VAL A 261 10.21 10.00 -26.95
N ASP A 262 9.01 10.00 -26.34
CA ASP A 262 8.73 9.13 -25.21
C ASP A 262 8.66 7.66 -25.67
N ILE A 263 8.00 7.38 -26.80
CA ILE A 263 7.93 6.03 -27.37
C ILE A 263 9.29 5.58 -27.91
N LYS A 264 10.05 6.46 -28.57
CA LYS A 264 11.44 6.18 -28.99
C LYS A 264 12.31 5.73 -27.81
N SER A 265 12.21 6.45 -26.69
CA SER A 265 12.95 6.12 -25.47
C SER A 265 12.58 4.73 -24.92
N ARG A 266 11.29 4.37 -24.96
CA ARG A 266 10.79 3.07 -24.47
C ARG A 266 11.22 1.92 -25.37
N ILE A 267 11.15 2.08 -26.68
CA ILE A 267 11.63 1.07 -27.65
C ILE A 267 13.12 0.80 -27.44
N LEU A 268 13.94 1.85 -27.31
CA LEU A 268 15.37 1.73 -27.08
C LEU A 268 15.67 1.02 -25.75
N MET A 269 15.01 1.44 -24.67
CA MET A 269 15.18 0.81 -23.36
C MET A 269 14.74 -0.66 -23.36
N GLU A 270 13.68 -1.00 -24.09
CA GLU A 270 13.22 -2.39 -24.20
C GLU A 270 14.20 -3.24 -25.03
N CYS A 271 14.72 -2.73 -26.14
CA CYS A 271 15.76 -3.40 -26.92
C CYS A 271 17.02 -3.65 -26.07
N TYR A 272 17.44 -2.65 -25.28
CA TYR A 272 18.56 -2.78 -24.36
C TYR A 272 18.26 -3.77 -23.22
N ARG A 273 17.07 -3.73 -22.62
CA ARG A 273 16.64 -4.70 -21.61
C ARG A 273 16.70 -6.14 -22.13
N ARG A 274 16.17 -6.38 -23.34
CA ARG A 274 16.18 -7.70 -24.00
C ARG A 274 17.59 -8.17 -24.36
N SER A 275 18.49 -7.25 -24.68
CA SER A 275 19.90 -7.60 -24.89
C SER A 275 20.58 -8.18 -23.64
N ARG A 276 20.03 -7.89 -22.46
CA ARG A 276 20.54 -8.35 -21.16
C ARG A 276 19.68 -9.45 -20.56
N ASP A 277 18.66 -9.94 -21.28
CA ASP A 277 17.77 -10.97 -20.78
C ASP A 277 18.50 -12.33 -20.71
N PRO A 278 18.77 -12.88 -19.51
CA PRO A 278 19.47 -14.15 -19.38
C PRO A 278 18.68 -15.34 -19.94
N ALA A 279 17.37 -15.19 -20.14
CA ALA A 279 16.53 -16.21 -20.76
C ALA A 279 16.62 -16.20 -22.31
N ALA A 280 17.10 -15.10 -22.92
CA ALA A 280 17.26 -15.00 -24.37
C ALA A 280 18.60 -15.61 -24.83
N SER A 281 18.56 -16.28 -25.99
CA SER A 281 19.77 -16.86 -26.61
C SER A 281 20.81 -15.77 -26.88
N LEU A 282 22.09 -16.15 -26.97
CA LEU A 282 23.16 -15.20 -27.30
C LEU A 282 22.87 -14.45 -28.62
N MET A 283 22.31 -15.14 -29.61
CA MET A 283 21.91 -14.55 -30.89
C MET A 283 20.75 -13.55 -30.75
N GLN A 284 19.74 -13.85 -29.92
CA GLN A 284 18.62 -12.93 -29.66
C GLN A 284 19.08 -11.71 -28.85
N ARG A 285 19.93 -11.91 -27.85
CA ARG A 285 20.53 -10.83 -27.07
C ARG A 285 21.39 -9.92 -27.93
N LEU A 286 22.23 -10.51 -28.78
CA LEU A 286 23.06 -9.79 -29.71
C LEU A 286 22.22 -9.02 -30.74
N SER A 287 21.21 -9.65 -31.32
CA SER A 287 20.26 -9.01 -32.25
C SER A 287 19.54 -7.83 -31.60
N SER A 288 19.12 -7.97 -30.33
CA SER A 288 18.48 -6.89 -29.57
C SER A 288 19.45 -5.74 -29.26
N PHE A 289 20.70 -6.05 -28.94
CA PHE A 289 21.75 -5.05 -28.72
C PHE A 289 22.09 -4.30 -30.02
N GLN A 290 22.23 -5.02 -31.13
CA GLN A 290 22.49 -4.42 -32.45
C GLN A 290 21.34 -3.51 -32.87
N ARG A 291 20.09 -3.95 -32.63
CA ARG A 291 18.88 -3.12 -32.85
C ARG A 291 18.91 -1.85 -32.01
N PHE A 292 19.21 -1.97 -30.71
CA PHE A 292 19.39 -0.81 -29.82
C PHE A 292 20.49 0.14 -30.32
N ALA A 293 21.70 -0.38 -30.60
CA ALA A 293 22.84 0.43 -30.98
C ALA A 293 22.59 1.19 -32.29
N ARG A 294 21.98 0.52 -33.27
CA ARG A 294 21.62 1.11 -34.56
C ARG A 294 20.57 2.21 -34.42
N LEU A 295 19.44 1.93 -33.77
CA LEU A 295 18.37 2.92 -33.60
C LEU A 295 18.87 4.14 -32.80
N PHE A 296 19.73 3.91 -31.80
CA PHE A 296 20.28 5.01 -31.01
C PHE A 296 21.32 5.83 -31.78
N SER A 297 22.16 5.19 -32.60
CA SER A 297 23.09 5.89 -33.49
C SER A 297 22.31 6.77 -34.47
N GLU A 298 21.29 6.21 -35.11
CA GLU A 298 20.46 6.90 -36.08
C GLU A 298 19.75 8.12 -35.46
N LEU A 299 19.20 7.95 -34.25
CA LEU A 299 18.56 9.05 -33.51
C LEU A 299 19.54 10.20 -33.21
N LEU A 300 20.78 9.87 -32.79
CA LEU A 300 21.81 10.85 -32.48
C LEU A 300 22.37 11.55 -33.73
N GLU A 301 22.22 10.96 -34.90
CA GLU A 301 22.67 11.52 -36.18
C GLU A 301 21.61 12.37 -36.87
N ASN A 302 20.37 11.88 -36.91
CA ASN A 302 19.28 12.49 -37.67
C ASN A 302 18.45 13.48 -36.84
N GLN A 303 18.37 13.32 -35.51
CA GLN A 303 17.51 14.09 -34.62
C GLN A 303 18.20 14.44 -33.30
N GLU A 304 19.27 15.25 -33.37
CA GLU A 304 20.17 15.53 -32.23
C GLU A 304 19.45 15.99 -30.95
N ARG A 305 18.40 16.82 -31.07
CA ARG A 305 17.63 17.30 -29.90
C ARG A 305 16.89 16.15 -29.20
N GLU A 306 16.19 15.32 -29.95
CA GLU A 306 15.47 14.16 -29.41
C GLU A 306 16.45 13.10 -28.88
N GLY A 307 17.57 12.90 -29.57
CA GLY A 307 18.64 12.00 -29.12
C GLY A 307 19.26 12.42 -27.80
N ARG A 308 19.42 13.73 -27.55
CA ARG A 308 19.86 14.27 -26.24
C ARG A 308 18.85 13.97 -25.14
N GLU A 309 17.55 14.16 -25.40
CA GLU A 309 16.49 13.86 -24.44
C GLU A 309 16.47 12.36 -24.10
N VAL A 310 16.48 11.48 -25.11
CA VAL A 310 16.52 10.03 -24.91
C VAL A 310 17.78 9.60 -24.17
N PHE A 311 18.94 10.18 -24.47
CA PHE A 311 20.17 9.92 -23.75
C PHE A 311 20.08 10.26 -22.27
N GLN A 312 19.48 11.40 -21.93
CA GLN A 312 19.32 11.80 -20.54
C GLN A 312 18.40 10.81 -19.79
N VAL A 313 17.26 10.44 -20.39
CA VAL A 313 16.35 9.45 -19.79
C VAL A 313 17.02 8.08 -19.65
N PHE A 314 17.82 7.66 -20.63
CA PHE A 314 18.59 6.41 -20.55
C PHE A 314 19.62 6.46 -19.42
N LYS A 315 20.39 7.54 -19.33
CA LYS A 315 21.40 7.77 -18.28
C LYS A 315 20.77 7.72 -16.90
N ASP A 316 19.64 8.39 -16.69
CA ASP A 316 18.96 8.45 -15.39
C ASP A 316 18.40 7.07 -14.97
N ARG A 317 17.98 6.25 -15.94
CA ARG A 317 17.35 4.95 -15.68
C ARG A 317 18.33 3.77 -15.58
N TRP A 318 19.36 3.74 -16.41
CA TRP A 318 20.25 2.58 -16.57
C TRP A 318 21.72 2.86 -16.23
N GLY A 319 22.10 4.13 -16.11
CA GLY A 319 23.51 4.53 -16.04
C GLY A 319 24.25 4.32 -17.36
N LEU A 320 25.45 4.88 -17.48
CA LEU A 320 26.26 4.78 -18.71
C LEU A 320 27.39 3.75 -18.62
N GLU A 321 27.81 3.37 -17.41
CA GLU A 321 28.99 2.50 -17.20
C GLU A 321 28.87 1.15 -17.90
N ALA A 322 27.73 0.46 -17.69
CA ALA A 322 27.51 -0.86 -18.29
C ALA A 322 27.40 -0.78 -19.81
N LEU A 323 26.72 0.24 -20.34
CA LEU A 323 26.61 0.46 -21.78
C LEU A 323 27.98 0.77 -22.40
N PHE A 324 28.77 1.63 -21.77
CA PHE A 324 30.08 2.04 -22.27
C PHE A 324 31.07 0.88 -22.24
N ARG A 325 30.98 0.01 -21.22
CA ARG A 325 31.73 -1.26 -21.18
C ARG A 325 31.35 -2.18 -22.34
N GLU A 326 30.06 -2.31 -22.64
CA GLU A 326 29.56 -3.11 -23.78
C GLU A 326 29.98 -2.51 -25.14
N LEU A 327 30.12 -1.19 -25.22
CA LEU A 327 30.64 -0.47 -26.39
C LEU A 327 32.18 -0.37 -26.42
N ALA A 328 32.89 -1.05 -25.51
CA ALA A 328 34.36 -1.02 -25.37
C ALA A 328 34.97 0.38 -25.18
N VAL A 329 34.23 1.30 -24.57
CA VAL A 329 34.72 2.62 -24.15
C VAL A 329 35.43 2.46 -22.80
N PRO A 330 36.71 2.85 -22.67
CA PRO A 330 37.47 2.69 -21.42
C PRO A 330 36.82 3.46 -20.26
N GLU A 331 36.67 2.82 -19.10
CA GLU A 331 36.03 3.40 -17.90
C GLU A 331 36.72 4.67 -17.39
N THR A 332 38.03 4.82 -17.62
CA THR A 332 38.78 6.05 -17.34
C THR A 332 38.26 7.26 -18.12
N SER A 333 37.55 7.03 -19.23
CA SER A 333 36.95 8.08 -20.05
C SER A 333 35.65 8.63 -19.44
N LEU A 334 35.09 7.99 -18.42
CA LEU A 334 33.85 8.44 -17.76
C LEU A 334 34.09 9.35 -16.55
N GLN A 335 35.26 9.26 -15.92
CA GLN A 335 35.62 10.10 -14.78
C GLN A 335 35.85 11.55 -15.25
N GLU A 336 35.14 12.50 -14.62
CA GLU A 336 35.26 13.95 -14.82
C GLU A 336 34.69 14.54 -16.13
N GLN A 337 33.84 13.80 -16.87
CA GLN A 337 33.25 14.29 -18.12
C GLN A 337 31.85 14.92 -17.96
N THR A 338 31.61 16.04 -18.64
CA THR A 338 30.27 16.67 -18.71
C THR A 338 29.30 15.79 -19.52
N PRO A 339 27.97 15.90 -19.30
CA PRO A 339 26.97 15.14 -20.05
C PRO A 339 27.11 15.26 -21.58
N GLU A 340 27.53 16.41 -22.09
CA GLU A 340 27.76 16.66 -23.51
C GLU A 340 28.95 15.85 -24.04
N ARG A 341 30.01 15.73 -23.25
CA ARG A 341 31.20 14.96 -23.62
C ARG A 341 30.92 13.46 -23.58
N GLN A 342 30.13 13.00 -22.61
CA GLN A 342 29.61 11.63 -22.55
C GLN A 342 28.74 11.28 -23.76
N LEU A 343 27.89 12.21 -24.21
CA LEU A 343 27.08 12.03 -25.42
C LEU A 343 27.93 11.91 -26.69
N VAL A 344 28.98 12.73 -26.82
CA VAL A 344 29.93 12.65 -27.94
C VAL A 344 30.66 11.30 -27.96
N LEU A 345 31.08 10.80 -26.79
CA LEU A 345 31.69 9.47 -26.67
C LEU A 345 30.72 8.36 -27.06
N LEU A 346 29.47 8.41 -26.57
CA LEU A 346 28.45 7.44 -26.93
C LEU A 346 28.20 7.44 -28.44
N ARG A 347 28.08 8.62 -29.06
CA ARG A 347 27.88 8.76 -30.51
C ARG A 347 29.03 8.11 -31.30
N GLY A 348 30.28 8.35 -30.90
CA GLY A 348 31.44 7.73 -31.54
C GLY A 348 31.47 6.20 -31.38
N ALA A 349 31.14 5.71 -30.19
CA ALA A 349 31.16 4.28 -29.90
C ALA A 349 30.02 3.51 -30.61
N LEU A 350 28.83 4.09 -30.68
CA LEU A 350 27.70 3.53 -31.42
C LEU A 350 28.00 3.41 -32.92
N LYS A 351 28.63 4.42 -33.53
CA LYS A 351 29.07 4.39 -34.94
C LYS A 351 30.04 3.25 -35.24
N LEU A 352 31.01 3.01 -34.34
CA LEU A 352 31.97 1.92 -34.52
C LEU A 352 31.28 0.54 -34.50
N VAL A 353 30.25 0.37 -33.67
CA VAL A 353 29.47 -0.88 -33.60
C VAL A 353 28.59 -1.07 -34.83
N THR A 354 28.02 0.01 -35.39
CA THR A 354 27.13 -0.05 -36.56
C THR A 354 27.88 -0.12 -37.89
N GLU A 355 29.01 0.56 -38.06
CA GLU A 355 29.78 0.63 -39.32
C GLU A 355 30.84 -0.49 -39.46
N GLU A 356 31.55 -0.86 -38.38
CA GLU A 356 32.65 -1.85 -38.47
C GLU A 356 32.22 -3.29 -38.12
N GLY A 357 30.97 -3.50 -37.70
CA GLY A 357 30.48 -4.81 -37.23
C GLY A 357 31.23 -5.35 -36.00
N ARG A 358 31.99 -4.49 -35.29
CA ARG A 358 32.71 -4.83 -34.07
C ARG A 358 31.72 -5.08 -32.94
N VAL A 359 31.26 -6.31 -32.83
CA VAL A 359 30.55 -6.80 -31.66
C VAL A 359 31.60 -7.23 -30.63
N VAL A 360 31.83 -6.40 -29.60
CA VAL A 360 32.32 -6.92 -28.33
C VAL A 360 31.08 -7.48 -27.62
N GLY A 361 31.06 -8.79 -27.37
CA GLY A 361 29.91 -9.44 -26.75
C GLY A 361 29.54 -8.78 -25.41
N PRO A 362 28.26 -8.85 -24.97
CA PRO A 362 27.84 -8.25 -23.71
C PRO A 362 28.76 -8.75 -22.59
N ALA A 363 29.39 -7.82 -21.87
CA ALA A 363 30.28 -8.18 -20.78
C ALA A 363 29.50 -9.06 -19.78
N PRO A 364 30.06 -10.20 -19.33
CA PRO A 364 29.40 -11.02 -18.32
C PRO A 364 29.08 -10.13 -17.11
N VAL A 365 27.84 -10.23 -16.63
CA VAL A 365 27.41 -9.57 -15.40
C VAL A 365 28.44 -9.93 -14.32
N VAL A 366 29.13 -8.91 -13.79
CA VAL A 366 30.05 -9.11 -12.66
C VAL A 366 29.20 -9.69 -11.53
N PRO A 367 29.51 -10.90 -11.04
CA PRO A 367 28.73 -11.49 -9.96
C PRO A 367 28.84 -10.56 -8.75
N VAL A 368 27.69 -10.06 -8.31
CA VAL A 368 27.54 -9.50 -6.97
C VAL A 368 28.12 -10.53 -6.01
N THR A 369 29.09 -10.11 -5.19
CA THR A 369 29.77 -10.98 -4.23
C THR A 369 28.73 -11.76 -3.44
N PRO A 370 28.75 -13.10 -3.48
CA PRO A 370 27.74 -13.89 -2.84
C PRO A 370 27.80 -13.66 -1.33
N ILE A 371 26.62 -13.37 -0.77
CA ILE A 371 26.27 -13.67 0.62
C ILE A 371 26.80 -15.09 0.91
N PRO A 372 27.43 -15.36 2.09
CA PRO A 372 28.01 -16.65 2.39
C PRO A 372 27.06 -17.76 1.99
N ALA A 373 27.54 -18.62 1.09
CA ALA A 373 26.75 -19.69 0.53
C ALA A 373 26.22 -20.55 1.67
N ILE A 374 24.89 -20.71 1.74
CA ILE A 374 24.33 -21.99 2.17
C ILE A 374 25.08 -23.02 1.35
N ASP A 375 25.75 -23.95 2.01
CA ASP A 375 26.64 -24.95 1.46
C ASP A 375 25.97 -25.69 0.29
N ARG A 376 26.05 -25.09 -0.89
CA ARG A 376 25.60 -25.65 -2.16
C ARG A 376 26.77 -26.51 -2.58
N ARG A 377 26.73 -27.78 -2.19
CA ARG A 377 27.51 -28.79 -2.90
C ARG A 377 27.25 -28.56 -4.39
N PRO A 378 28.28 -28.26 -5.21
CA PRO A 378 28.12 -28.34 -6.65
C PRO A 378 27.55 -29.73 -6.94
N MET A 379 26.54 -29.83 -7.80
CA MET A 379 26.32 -31.12 -8.45
C MET A 379 27.65 -31.45 -9.13
N GLU A 380 28.37 -32.42 -8.55
CA GLU A 380 29.54 -32.99 -9.18
C GLU A 380 29.14 -33.32 -10.62
N ARG A 381 29.99 -32.95 -11.59
CA ARG A 381 29.78 -33.39 -12.97
C ARG A 381 29.58 -34.91 -12.88
N PRO A 382 28.46 -35.46 -13.38
CA PRO A 382 28.22 -36.88 -13.26
C PRO A 382 29.41 -37.61 -13.88
N GLU A 383 30.11 -38.42 -13.08
CA GLU A 383 31.25 -39.22 -13.54
C GLU A 383 30.85 -40.21 -14.64
N LYS A 384 29.54 -40.50 -14.71
CA LYS A 384 28.89 -41.42 -15.64
C LYS A 384 28.28 -40.68 -16.84
N SER A 385 28.41 -41.28 -18.02
CA SER A 385 27.80 -40.74 -19.24
C SER A 385 26.27 -40.80 -19.17
N LEU A 386 25.55 -40.00 -19.99
CA LEU A 386 24.08 -40.05 -20.07
C LEU A 386 23.56 -41.47 -20.35
N LYS A 387 24.29 -42.25 -21.17
CA LYS A 387 23.96 -43.65 -21.46
C LYS A 387 24.02 -44.52 -20.21
N ASP A 388 25.08 -44.39 -19.41
CA ASP A 388 25.24 -45.16 -18.18
C ASP A 388 24.14 -44.83 -17.16
N ARG A 389 23.73 -43.56 -17.07
CA ARG A 389 22.63 -43.12 -16.18
C ARG A 389 21.26 -43.64 -16.63
N ILE A 390 21.01 -43.74 -17.94
CA ILE A 390 19.79 -44.34 -18.48
C ILE A 390 19.76 -45.84 -18.16
N GLU A 391 20.91 -46.52 -18.22
CA GLU A 391 21.01 -47.95 -17.90
C GLU A 391 20.86 -48.22 -16.40
N ASP A 392 21.46 -47.38 -15.54
CA ASP A 392 21.21 -47.36 -14.10
C ASP A 392 19.71 -47.17 -13.81
N ALA A 393 19.06 -46.19 -14.45
CA ALA A 393 17.64 -45.89 -14.29
C ALA A 393 16.72 -47.05 -14.70
N ARG A 394 17.11 -47.87 -15.68
CA ARG A 394 16.37 -49.09 -16.06
C ARG A 394 16.43 -50.19 -15.01
N SER A 395 17.51 -50.22 -14.23
CA SER A 395 17.71 -51.18 -13.14
C SER A 395 17.05 -50.74 -11.82
N GLU A 396 16.70 -49.44 -11.71
CA GLU A 396 16.16 -48.86 -10.49
C GLU A 396 14.63 -49.02 -10.41
N LEU A 397 14.16 -49.80 -9.43
CA LEU A 397 12.72 -50.06 -9.22
C LEU A 397 11.89 -48.81 -8.83
N ARG A 398 12.54 -47.71 -8.45
CA ARG A 398 11.87 -46.48 -7.97
C ARG A 398 11.36 -45.59 -9.11
N ILE A 399 11.92 -45.72 -10.32
CA ILE A 399 11.52 -44.92 -11.48
C ILE A 399 10.30 -45.58 -12.13
N PRO A 400 9.17 -44.85 -12.31
CA PRO A 400 7.98 -45.41 -12.93
C PRO A 400 8.25 -45.95 -14.33
N ARG A 401 7.61 -47.08 -14.68
CA ARG A 401 7.74 -47.68 -16.03
C ARG A 401 7.32 -46.74 -17.16
N GLN A 402 6.36 -45.85 -16.89
CA GLN A 402 5.94 -44.81 -17.83
C GLN A 402 7.11 -43.88 -18.19
N VAL A 403 7.90 -43.45 -17.19
CA VAL A 403 9.08 -42.58 -17.38
C VAL A 403 10.15 -43.29 -18.22
N ILE A 404 10.43 -44.56 -17.91
CA ILE A 404 11.39 -45.36 -18.70
C ILE A 404 10.91 -45.49 -20.15
N GLY A 405 9.61 -45.72 -20.37
CA GLY A 405 9.02 -45.76 -21.71
C GLY A 405 9.17 -44.45 -22.50
N VAL A 406 9.00 -43.30 -21.84
CA VAL A 406 9.20 -41.98 -22.45
C VAL A 406 10.67 -41.74 -22.77
N ILE A 407 11.59 -42.11 -21.86
CA ILE A 407 13.03 -42.05 -22.11
C ILE A 407 13.38 -42.90 -23.33
N ASP A 408 13.02 -44.18 -23.33
CA ASP A 408 13.36 -45.15 -24.38
C ASP A 408 12.88 -44.72 -25.77
N LYS A 409 11.66 -44.17 -25.86
CA LYS A 409 11.08 -43.65 -27.10
C LYS A 409 11.89 -42.46 -27.66
N ASN A 410 12.53 -41.69 -26.79
CA ASN A 410 13.20 -40.44 -27.14
C ASN A 410 14.74 -40.56 -27.20
N ILE A 411 15.34 -41.70 -26.85
CA ILE A 411 16.80 -41.94 -26.96
C ILE A 411 17.31 -41.73 -28.39
N LEU A 412 16.59 -42.24 -29.40
CA LEU A 412 16.99 -42.09 -30.81
C LEU A 412 16.84 -40.64 -31.28
N ASN A 413 15.85 -39.91 -30.76
CA ASN A 413 15.62 -38.50 -31.06
C ASN A 413 16.69 -37.60 -30.43
N ALA A 414 17.33 -38.03 -29.35
CA ALA A 414 18.44 -37.34 -28.69
C ALA A 414 19.74 -37.30 -29.53
N ILE A 415 19.85 -38.10 -30.60
CA ILE A 415 21.05 -38.19 -31.46
C ILE A 415 20.94 -37.26 -32.71
N GLY A 416 19.78 -36.66 -32.97
CA GLY A 416 19.51 -35.82 -34.16
C GLY A 416 19.71 -34.30 -33.99
N HIS A 417 19.31 -33.49 -34.98
CA HIS A 417 19.42 -32.02 -34.95
C HIS A 417 18.61 -31.35 -33.82
N SER A 418 17.52 -31.97 -33.35
CA SER A 418 16.77 -31.57 -32.16
C SER A 418 17.25 -32.27 -30.88
N GLY A 419 18.39 -32.95 -30.93
CA GLY A 419 18.86 -33.89 -29.91
C GLY A 419 19.19 -33.27 -28.58
N SER A 420 19.60 -32.00 -28.54
CA SER A 420 19.84 -31.25 -27.29
C SER A 420 18.58 -31.13 -26.44
N LYS A 421 17.42 -30.86 -27.07
CA LYS A 421 16.13 -30.68 -26.39
C LYS A 421 15.61 -31.99 -25.80
N TYR A 422 15.73 -33.08 -26.54
CA TYR A 422 15.38 -34.42 -26.03
C TYR A 422 16.36 -34.89 -24.96
N SER A 423 17.64 -34.52 -25.07
CA SER A 423 18.62 -34.78 -24.01
C SER A 423 18.26 -34.04 -22.72
N GLU A 424 17.85 -32.77 -22.82
CA GLU A 424 17.41 -31.95 -21.68
C GLU A 424 16.12 -32.50 -21.03
N LEU A 425 15.18 -33.00 -21.82
CA LEU A 425 14.00 -33.72 -21.31
C LEU A 425 14.40 -34.98 -20.53
N ILE A 426 15.27 -35.81 -21.12
CA ILE A 426 15.76 -37.03 -20.46
C ILE A 426 16.52 -36.68 -19.18
N GLU A 427 17.37 -35.64 -19.21
CA GLU A 427 18.07 -35.17 -18.02
C GLU A 427 17.10 -34.67 -16.94
N THR A 428 16.05 -33.95 -17.32
CA THR A 428 15.00 -33.48 -16.41
C THR A 428 14.27 -34.65 -15.77
N LEU A 429 13.84 -35.64 -16.57
CA LEU A 429 13.15 -36.84 -16.08
C LEU A 429 14.03 -37.67 -15.14
N LEU A 430 15.33 -37.76 -15.41
CA LEU A 430 16.31 -38.43 -14.54
C LEU A 430 16.67 -37.62 -13.28
N ALA A 431 16.45 -36.30 -13.30
CA ALA A 431 16.73 -35.43 -12.15
C ALA A 431 15.57 -35.40 -11.13
N ILE A 432 14.36 -35.77 -11.54
CA ILE A 432 13.22 -35.90 -10.62
C ILE A 432 13.51 -37.05 -9.64
N PRO A 433 13.37 -36.84 -8.32
CA PRO A 433 13.78 -37.80 -7.30
C PRO A 433 12.75 -38.93 -7.08
N TRP A 434 12.38 -39.65 -8.14
CA TRP A 434 11.31 -40.66 -8.13
C TRP A 434 11.41 -41.64 -6.95
N GLY A 435 10.32 -41.79 -6.20
CA GLY A 435 10.22 -42.72 -5.08
C GLY A 435 11.19 -42.47 -3.90
N LYS A 436 11.97 -41.37 -3.93
CA LYS A 436 12.95 -41.05 -2.89
C LYS A 436 12.29 -40.22 -1.78
N ILE A 437 12.12 -40.85 -0.62
CA ILE A 437 11.49 -40.27 0.56
C ILE A 437 12.55 -40.07 1.64
N GLN A 438 12.57 -38.90 2.28
CA GLN A 438 13.43 -38.62 3.41
C GLN A 438 12.71 -38.96 4.72
N ARG A 439 13.38 -39.72 5.59
CA ARG A 439 12.86 -40.01 6.93
C ARG A 439 12.90 -38.77 7.82
N ILE A 440 11.85 -38.58 8.62
CA ILE A 440 11.79 -37.57 9.67
C ILE A 440 12.18 -38.23 11.00
N GLU A 441 13.32 -37.83 11.56
CA GLU A 441 13.89 -38.46 12.77
C GLU A 441 13.59 -37.69 14.07
N VAL A 442 13.17 -36.43 13.93
CA VAL A 442 12.90 -35.52 15.05
C VAL A 442 11.74 -36.04 15.90
N THR A 443 11.78 -35.84 17.22
CA THR A 443 10.67 -36.17 18.12
C THR A 443 9.64 -35.04 18.15
N ALA A 444 8.36 -35.35 18.40
CA ALA A 444 7.31 -34.33 18.56
C ALA A 444 7.70 -33.21 19.56
N GLN A 445 8.26 -33.58 20.71
CA GLN A 445 8.73 -32.62 21.71
C GLN A 445 9.84 -31.69 21.16
N ALA A 446 10.88 -32.26 20.56
CA ALA A 446 11.95 -31.46 19.95
C ALA A 446 11.45 -30.57 18.79
N PHE A 447 10.42 -30.98 18.06
CA PHE A 447 9.79 -30.17 17.02
C PHE A 447 9.08 -28.95 17.63
N GLU A 448 8.29 -29.15 18.69
CA GLU A 448 7.61 -28.08 19.42
C GLU A 448 8.60 -27.09 20.05
N GLU A 449 9.62 -27.59 20.74
CA GLU A 449 10.71 -26.78 21.30
C GLU A 449 11.44 -25.99 20.20
N GLY A 450 11.64 -26.60 19.03
CA GLY A 450 12.22 -25.98 17.85
C GLY A 450 11.39 -24.81 17.32
N LEU A 451 10.06 -24.97 17.24
CA LEU A 451 9.13 -23.90 16.87
C LEU A 451 9.17 -22.75 17.88
N ASN A 452 9.13 -23.06 19.18
CA ASN A 452 9.18 -22.08 20.27
C ASN A 452 10.50 -21.31 20.34
N ARG A 453 11.62 -21.94 19.97
CA ARG A 453 12.90 -21.26 19.84
C ARG A 453 12.96 -20.32 18.63
N SER A 454 12.27 -20.65 17.55
CA SER A 454 12.34 -19.92 16.28
C SER A 454 11.42 -18.70 16.20
N HIS A 455 10.29 -18.73 16.91
CA HIS A 455 9.27 -17.70 16.91
C HIS A 455 8.79 -17.46 18.34
N TYR A 456 8.58 -16.21 18.71
CA TYR A 456 7.98 -15.84 19.99
C TYR A 456 6.46 -15.65 19.84
N GLY A 457 5.68 -15.89 20.89
CA GLY A 457 4.21 -15.85 20.82
C GLY A 457 3.63 -16.94 19.93
N LEU A 458 2.51 -16.66 19.26
CA LEU A 458 1.83 -17.59 18.33
C LEU A 458 1.50 -18.95 18.97
N GLN A 459 1.09 -18.97 20.23
CA GLN A 459 0.89 -20.19 21.00
C GLN A 459 -0.12 -21.13 20.30
N ARG A 460 -1.31 -20.64 19.99
CA ARG A 460 -2.37 -21.41 19.34
C ARG A 460 -1.98 -21.92 17.93
N PRO A 461 -1.41 -21.10 17.02
CA PRO A 461 -0.89 -21.60 15.75
C PRO A 461 0.17 -22.69 15.89
N LYS A 462 1.10 -22.54 16.84
CA LYS A 462 2.14 -23.53 17.07
C LYS A 462 1.61 -24.82 17.65
N GLU A 463 0.65 -24.76 18.57
CA GLU A 463 -0.02 -25.94 19.13
C GLU A 463 -0.71 -26.73 18.02
N LEU A 464 -1.51 -26.07 17.16
CA LEU A 464 -2.20 -26.72 16.04
C LEU A 464 -1.21 -27.39 15.06
N LEU A 465 -0.12 -26.69 14.73
CA LEU A 465 0.93 -27.27 13.89
C LEU A 465 1.63 -28.44 14.59
N SER A 466 1.96 -28.32 15.87
CA SER A 466 2.56 -29.40 16.66
C SER A 466 1.66 -30.63 16.75
N ASP A 467 0.37 -30.46 16.98
CA ASP A 467 -0.62 -31.54 17.03
C ASP A 467 -0.66 -32.30 15.70
N PHE A 468 -0.72 -31.57 14.59
CA PHE A 468 -0.74 -32.15 13.26
C PHE A 468 0.56 -32.90 12.94
N PHE A 469 1.70 -32.21 13.08
CA PHE A 469 2.99 -32.75 12.70
C PHE A 469 3.46 -33.86 13.65
N SER A 470 2.95 -33.95 14.86
CA SER A 470 3.19 -35.08 15.77
C SER A 470 2.74 -36.42 15.15
N ASN A 471 1.58 -36.44 14.50
CA ASN A 471 1.12 -37.63 13.77
C ASN A 471 2.04 -37.94 12.59
N LEU A 472 2.40 -36.92 11.81
CA LEU A 472 3.31 -37.08 10.67
C LEU A 472 4.66 -37.67 11.10
N ILE A 473 5.29 -37.08 12.13
CA ILE A 473 6.52 -37.54 12.74
C ILE A 473 6.38 -39.00 13.20
N TRP A 474 5.29 -39.33 13.88
CA TRP A 474 5.02 -40.68 14.37
C TRP A 474 4.97 -41.72 13.24
N ARG A 475 4.37 -41.36 12.08
CA ARG A 475 4.33 -42.21 10.88
C ARG A 475 5.73 -42.37 10.31
N TYR A 476 6.43 -41.28 9.97
CA TYR A 476 7.75 -41.35 9.33
C TYR A 476 8.84 -42.00 10.20
N ARG A 477 8.73 -41.96 11.53
CA ARG A 477 9.65 -42.71 12.40
C ARG A 477 9.47 -44.22 12.29
N ARG A 478 8.32 -44.71 11.85
CA ARG A 478 8.04 -46.13 11.56
C ARG A 478 8.18 -46.49 10.08
N PHE A 479 8.58 -45.52 9.25
CA PHE A 479 8.87 -45.77 7.85
C PHE A 479 10.03 -46.75 7.70
N ASP A 480 9.82 -47.75 6.84
CA ASP A 480 10.84 -48.68 6.38
C ASP A 480 11.01 -48.48 4.87
N ASP A 481 12.26 -48.24 4.44
CA ASP A 481 12.64 -48.05 3.04
C ASP A 481 12.24 -49.25 2.17
N SER A 482 12.12 -50.44 2.75
CA SER A 482 11.67 -51.65 2.05
C SER A 482 10.19 -51.60 1.62
N GLN A 483 9.39 -50.71 2.20
CA GLN A 483 7.94 -50.56 1.95
C GLN A 483 7.59 -49.26 1.22
N SER A 484 8.56 -48.60 0.58
CA SER A 484 8.37 -47.32 -0.11
C SER A 484 7.26 -47.34 -1.17
N ALA A 485 7.01 -48.49 -1.81
CA ALA A 485 5.98 -48.66 -2.84
C ALA A 485 4.53 -48.55 -2.31
N GLY A 486 4.31 -48.76 -1.00
CA GLY A 486 3.00 -48.62 -0.34
C GLY A 486 2.83 -47.34 0.48
N TRP A 487 3.85 -46.47 0.50
CA TRP A 487 3.87 -45.24 1.30
C TRP A 487 3.17 -44.10 0.57
N GLN A 488 1.83 -44.14 0.54
CA GLN A 488 1.01 -43.15 -0.18
C GLN A 488 0.14 -42.33 0.78
N ARG A 489 -0.12 -41.05 0.41
CA ARG A 489 -1.04 -40.11 1.07
C ARG A 489 -0.63 -39.64 2.49
N ASN A 490 0.52 -38.97 2.59
CA ASN A 490 0.94 -38.26 3.81
C ASN A 490 1.01 -36.74 3.67
N GLY A 491 0.89 -36.23 2.45
CA GLY A 491 0.93 -34.81 2.13
C GLY A 491 -0.24 -34.07 2.76
N SER A 492 0.01 -32.81 3.09
CA SER A 492 -0.96 -31.96 3.78
C SER A 492 -0.88 -30.54 3.25
N ALA A 493 -2.01 -29.83 3.28
CA ALA A 493 -2.11 -28.45 2.83
C ALA A 493 -2.55 -27.56 3.99
N PHE A 494 -1.78 -26.51 4.26
CA PHE A 494 -2.08 -25.49 5.27
C PHE A 494 -2.24 -24.13 4.62
N LEU A 495 -3.18 -23.34 5.13
CA LEU A 495 -3.33 -21.94 4.75
C LEU A 495 -3.08 -21.07 5.98
N LEU A 496 -1.92 -20.44 6.02
CA LEU A 496 -1.53 -19.47 7.05
C LEU A 496 -2.11 -18.10 6.69
N VAL A 497 -3.05 -17.60 7.49
CA VAL A 497 -3.70 -16.30 7.25
C VAL A 497 -3.42 -15.34 8.38
N GLY A 498 -3.07 -14.11 8.07
CA GLY A 498 -2.88 -13.07 9.08
C GLY A 498 -2.24 -11.84 8.45
N PRO A 499 -2.15 -10.71 9.16
CA PRO A 499 -1.65 -9.47 8.59
C PRO A 499 -0.17 -9.57 8.14
N PRO A 500 0.33 -8.62 7.34
CA PRO A 500 1.72 -8.62 6.92
C PRO A 500 2.66 -8.47 8.12
N GLY A 501 3.81 -9.14 8.07
CA GLY A 501 4.85 -9.01 9.10
C GLY A 501 4.66 -9.86 10.37
N VAL A 502 3.60 -10.67 10.48
CA VAL A 502 3.40 -11.59 11.62
C VAL A 502 4.26 -12.86 11.56
N GLY A 503 5.00 -13.08 10.47
CA GLY A 503 5.90 -14.23 10.34
C GLY A 503 5.29 -15.48 9.70
N LYS A 504 4.23 -15.35 8.88
CA LYS A 504 3.62 -16.47 8.14
C LYS A 504 4.65 -17.32 7.38
N THR A 505 5.40 -16.69 6.48
CA THR A 505 6.41 -17.37 5.66
C THR A 505 7.57 -17.89 6.51
N SER A 506 7.99 -17.16 7.55
CA SER A 506 9.07 -17.63 8.43
C SER A 506 8.65 -18.82 9.28
N LEU A 507 7.39 -18.89 9.70
CA LEU A 507 6.82 -20.02 10.43
C LEU A 507 6.81 -21.27 9.55
N ALA A 508 6.32 -21.17 8.31
CA ALA A 508 6.35 -22.28 7.35
C ALA A 508 7.78 -22.81 7.10
N ILE A 509 8.74 -21.91 6.89
CA ILE A 509 10.17 -22.28 6.75
C ILE A 509 10.69 -22.96 8.02
N SER A 510 10.27 -22.49 9.20
CA SER A 510 10.67 -23.06 10.49
C SER A 510 10.13 -24.48 10.68
N VAL A 511 8.89 -24.74 10.25
CA VAL A 511 8.31 -26.09 10.25
C VAL A 511 9.20 -27.04 9.43
N ALA A 512 9.51 -26.70 8.18
CA ALA A 512 10.38 -27.52 7.32
C ALA A 512 11.75 -27.80 7.97
N LYS A 513 12.38 -26.75 8.51
CA LYS A 513 13.70 -26.85 9.16
C LYS A 513 13.68 -27.73 10.41
N ASN A 514 12.65 -27.59 11.27
CA ASN A 514 12.54 -28.39 12.49
C ASN A 514 12.09 -29.84 12.21
N LEU A 515 11.42 -30.11 11.09
CA LEU A 515 11.17 -31.49 10.61
C LEU A 515 12.41 -32.11 9.96
N GLY A 516 13.38 -31.28 9.54
CA GLY A 516 14.57 -31.73 8.83
C GLY A 516 14.32 -32.05 7.36
N ILE A 517 13.24 -31.52 6.76
CA ILE A 517 12.92 -31.71 5.34
C ILE A 517 13.27 -30.44 4.51
N PRO A 518 13.73 -30.59 3.27
CA PRO A 518 13.94 -29.47 2.36
C PRO A 518 12.60 -28.79 2.00
N HIS A 519 12.69 -27.50 1.67
CA HIS A 519 11.55 -26.70 1.24
C HIS A 519 11.84 -25.91 -0.02
N HIS A 520 10.80 -25.62 -0.80
CA HIS A 520 10.85 -24.75 -1.97
C HIS A 520 9.79 -23.66 -1.88
N LYS A 521 10.20 -22.40 -1.99
CA LYS A 521 9.29 -21.24 -1.97
C LYS A 521 8.91 -20.83 -3.38
N ILE A 522 7.61 -20.66 -3.64
CA ILE A 522 7.02 -20.16 -4.87
C ILE A 522 6.15 -18.94 -4.50
N SER A 523 6.25 -17.84 -5.26
CA SER A 523 5.39 -16.67 -5.08
C SER A 523 4.24 -16.77 -6.08
N LEU A 524 2.99 -16.84 -5.60
CA LEU A 524 1.81 -16.86 -6.46
C LEU A 524 1.44 -15.45 -6.94
N GLY A 525 1.76 -14.43 -6.13
CA GLY A 525 1.59 -13.04 -6.51
C GLY A 525 2.43 -12.67 -7.74
N GLY A 526 1.75 -12.24 -8.80
CA GLY A 526 2.37 -11.84 -10.07
C GLY A 526 2.55 -12.95 -11.10
N MET A 527 2.14 -14.19 -10.80
CA MET A 527 1.99 -15.22 -11.84
C MET A 527 0.82 -14.82 -12.75
N ARG A 528 1.01 -14.92 -14.06
CA ARG A 528 0.01 -14.53 -15.08
C ARG A 528 -0.41 -15.67 -16.01
N ASP A 529 0.29 -16.79 -15.96
CA ASP A 529 -0.02 -17.97 -16.77
C ASP A 529 0.10 -19.27 -15.93
N GLU A 530 -0.72 -20.24 -16.28
CA GLU A 530 -0.69 -21.61 -15.77
C GLU A 530 0.68 -22.27 -16.01
N ALA A 531 1.35 -21.87 -17.10
CA ALA A 531 2.66 -22.38 -17.49
C ALA A 531 3.77 -22.08 -16.45
N ASP A 532 3.59 -21.08 -15.58
CA ASP A 532 4.56 -20.78 -14.52
C ASP A 532 4.56 -21.90 -13.44
N ILE A 533 3.39 -22.51 -13.17
CA ILE A 533 3.25 -23.60 -12.19
C ILE A 533 3.47 -24.98 -12.84
N ARG A 534 2.83 -25.23 -13.99
CA ARG A 534 2.82 -26.55 -14.70
C ARG A 534 3.86 -26.68 -15.82
N GLY A 535 4.61 -25.64 -16.12
CA GLY A 535 5.60 -25.65 -17.21
C GLY A 535 4.95 -25.45 -18.58
N HIS A 536 5.80 -25.39 -19.60
CA HIS A 536 5.38 -25.20 -20.99
C HIS A 536 5.29 -26.54 -21.69
N GLY A 537 4.42 -26.65 -22.70
CA GLY A 537 4.39 -27.84 -23.56
C GLY A 537 5.78 -28.13 -24.13
N PHE A 538 6.24 -29.38 -24.03
CA PHE A 538 7.58 -29.77 -24.48
C PHE A 538 7.90 -29.28 -25.91
N THR A 539 6.91 -29.25 -26.81
CA THR A 539 7.05 -28.81 -28.20
C THR A 539 7.46 -27.35 -28.38
N TYR A 540 7.21 -26.47 -27.42
CA TYR A 540 7.59 -25.04 -27.50
C TYR A 540 9.11 -24.85 -27.43
N GLU A 541 9.65 -23.94 -28.23
CA GLU A 541 11.06 -23.59 -28.20
C GLU A 541 11.38 -22.81 -26.91
N GLY A 542 12.40 -23.23 -26.16
CA GLY A 542 12.68 -22.68 -24.82
C GLY A 542 11.75 -23.17 -23.71
N SER A 543 10.98 -24.25 -23.96
CA SER A 543 10.12 -24.88 -22.96
C SER A 543 10.92 -25.29 -21.72
N LYS A 544 10.32 -25.07 -20.54
CA LYS A 544 10.90 -25.40 -19.24
C LYS A 544 9.87 -26.12 -18.38
N PRO A 545 10.33 -27.00 -17.46
CA PRO A 545 9.46 -27.60 -16.45
C PRO A 545 8.87 -26.52 -15.54
N GLY A 546 7.69 -26.78 -14.98
CA GLY A 546 6.99 -25.87 -14.09
C GLY A 546 7.69 -25.67 -12.74
N ALA A 547 7.26 -24.66 -11.99
CA ALA A 547 7.83 -24.37 -10.67
C ALA A 547 7.75 -25.56 -9.69
N ILE A 548 6.73 -26.43 -9.82
CA ILE A 548 6.59 -27.63 -8.99
C ILE A 548 7.71 -28.64 -9.29
N VAL A 549 7.91 -29.00 -10.55
CA VAL A 549 8.95 -29.96 -10.96
C VAL A 549 10.34 -29.42 -10.69
N GLN A 550 10.58 -28.13 -10.96
CA GLN A 550 11.83 -27.48 -10.58
C GLN A 550 12.07 -27.51 -9.08
N GLY A 551 11.01 -27.37 -8.27
CA GLY A 551 11.08 -27.50 -6.82
C GLY A 551 11.46 -28.90 -6.36
N LEU A 552 10.85 -29.95 -6.94
CA LEU A 552 11.20 -31.34 -6.64
C LEU A 552 12.66 -31.64 -6.97
N ILE A 553 13.15 -31.21 -8.13
CA ILE A 553 14.56 -31.38 -8.53
C ILE A 553 15.49 -30.68 -7.54
N LYS A 554 15.17 -29.44 -7.14
CA LYS A 554 15.97 -28.68 -6.16
C LYS A 554 15.96 -29.29 -4.76
N MET A 555 14.84 -29.86 -4.33
CA MET A 555 14.70 -30.50 -3.03
C MET A 555 15.32 -31.91 -3.00
N GLY A 556 15.34 -32.61 -4.13
CA GLY A 556 15.97 -33.92 -4.30
C GLY A 556 15.26 -35.07 -3.58
N ILE A 557 14.01 -34.86 -3.15
CA ILE A 557 13.12 -35.83 -2.48
C ILE A 557 11.64 -35.57 -2.86
N MET A 558 10.77 -36.57 -2.66
CA MET A 558 9.33 -36.53 -2.99
C MET A 558 8.42 -36.15 -1.81
N ASN A 559 8.96 -35.99 -0.60
CA ASN A 559 8.21 -35.55 0.59
C ASN A 559 8.71 -34.19 1.13
N GLY A 560 9.14 -33.31 0.22
CA GLY A 560 9.54 -31.94 0.55
C GLY A 560 8.35 -31.03 0.85
N MET A 561 8.65 -29.81 1.30
CA MET A 561 7.65 -28.80 1.61
C MET A 561 7.62 -27.66 0.58
N PHE A 562 6.50 -27.44 -0.08
CA PHE A 562 6.24 -26.27 -0.90
C PHE A 562 5.64 -25.14 -0.07
N ILE A 563 6.19 -23.93 -0.21
CA ILE A 563 5.67 -22.73 0.43
C ILE A 563 5.18 -21.78 -0.67
N LEU A 564 3.87 -21.63 -0.78
CA LEU A 564 3.18 -20.83 -1.79
C LEU A 564 2.77 -19.48 -1.17
N ASP A 565 3.51 -18.41 -1.49
CA ASP A 565 3.32 -17.08 -0.91
C ASP A 565 2.29 -16.26 -1.70
N GLU A 566 1.57 -15.37 -1.01
CA GLU A 566 0.55 -14.46 -1.58
C GLU A 566 -0.62 -15.15 -2.32
N ALA A 567 -1.23 -16.17 -1.70
CA ALA A 567 -2.37 -16.90 -2.28
C ALA A 567 -3.63 -16.04 -2.48
N ASP A 568 -3.76 -14.95 -1.72
CA ASP A 568 -4.80 -13.92 -1.84
C ASP A 568 -4.66 -13.06 -3.10
N LYS A 569 -3.51 -13.09 -3.78
CA LYS A 569 -3.25 -12.34 -5.02
C LYS A 569 -3.24 -13.24 -6.26
N THR A 570 -3.81 -14.43 -6.14
CA THR A 570 -3.81 -15.43 -7.21
C THR A 570 -4.87 -15.12 -8.25
N GLU A 571 -4.48 -15.07 -9.52
CA GLU A 571 -5.41 -14.92 -10.65
C GLU A 571 -6.18 -16.22 -10.94
N LYS A 572 -7.32 -16.11 -11.63
CA LYS A 572 -8.28 -17.23 -11.81
C LYS A 572 -7.66 -18.49 -12.44
N PHE A 573 -6.73 -18.35 -13.38
CA PHE A 573 -6.12 -19.50 -14.06
C PHE A 573 -5.24 -20.34 -13.11
N ALA A 574 -4.55 -19.71 -12.16
CA ALA A 574 -3.68 -20.40 -11.22
C ALA A 574 -4.48 -21.17 -10.16
N ILE A 575 -5.71 -20.73 -9.85
CA ILE A 575 -6.62 -21.43 -8.93
C ILE A 575 -6.86 -22.86 -9.40
N ALA A 576 -7.10 -23.09 -10.69
CA ALA A 576 -7.37 -24.43 -11.22
C ALA A 576 -6.19 -25.39 -10.97
N THR A 577 -4.96 -24.92 -11.18
CA THR A 577 -3.75 -25.69 -10.90
C THR A 577 -3.53 -25.91 -9.40
N LEU A 578 -3.81 -24.89 -8.57
CA LEU A 578 -3.75 -25.02 -7.12
C LEU A 578 -4.74 -26.10 -6.62
N LEU A 579 -5.94 -26.17 -7.18
CA LEU A 579 -6.91 -27.18 -6.79
C LEU A 579 -6.41 -28.60 -7.07
N GLU A 580 -5.76 -28.83 -8.20
CA GLU A 580 -5.20 -30.15 -8.54
C GLU A 580 -4.06 -30.56 -7.59
N ILE A 581 -3.11 -29.65 -7.29
CA ILE A 581 -1.97 -29.99 -6.43
C ILE A 581 -2.36 -30.12 -4.94
N LEU A 582 -3.40 -29.41 -4.51
CA LEU A 582 -3.88 -29.42 -3.13
C LEU A 582 -4.90 -30.53 -2.86
N ASP A 583 -5.57 -31.06 -3.89
CA ASP A 583 -6.53 -32.15 -3.74
C ASP A 583 -5.83 -33.49 -3.49
N PRO A 584 -5.99 -34.13 -2.32
CA PRO A 584 -5.40 -35.44 -2.05
C PRO A 584 -5.87 -36.55 -3.02
N GLU A 585 -7.03 -36.37 -3.65
CA GLU A 585 -7.55 -37.32 -4.64
C GLU A 585 -7.03 -37.07 -6.07
N GLN A 586 -6.35 -35.95 -6.34
CA GLN A 586 -5.82 -35.64 -7.68
C GLN A 586 -4.30 -35.45 -7.71
N ASN A 587 -3.68 -35.04 -6.60
CA ASN A 587 -2.27 -34.66 -6.56
C ASN A 587 -1.28 -35.81 -6.89
N HIS A 588 -1.73 -37.07 -6.84
CA HIS A 588 -0.96 -38.23 -7.25
C HIS A 588 -0.89 -38.39 -8.79
N LEU A 589 -1.76 -37.68 -9.53
CA LEU A 589 -1.84 -37.65 -11.00
C LEU A 589 -1.39 -36.30 -11.57
N PHE A 590 -0.56 -35.55 -10.86
CA PHE A 590 -0.15 -34.23 -11.33
C PHE A 590 0.64 -34.34 -12.64
N HIS A 591 0.21 -33.57 -13.65
CA HIS A 591 0.83 -33.56 -14.96
C HIS A 591 1.56 -32.23 -15.23
N ASP A 592 2.86 -32.31 -15.45
CA ASP A 592 3.66 -31.18 -15.95
C ASP A 592 3.66 -31.18 -17.49
N LYS A 593 3.38 -30.01 -18.10
CA LYS A 593 3.28 -29.89 -19.57
C LYS A 593 4.61 -30.14 -20.28
N TYR A 594 5.74 -29.94 -19.60
CA TYR A 594 7.08 -30.18 -20.13
C TYR A 594 7.48 -31.65 -20.07
N ALA A 595 7.00 -32.40 -19.08
CA ALA A 595 7.36 -33.82 -18.89
C ALA A 595 6.72 -34.78 -19.91
N GLU A 596 6.08 -34.25 -20.96
CA GLU A 596 5.15 -34.94 -21.87
C GLU A 596 3.98 -35.54 -21.07
N THR A 597 2.74 -35.08 -21.28
CA THR A 597 1.50 -35.36 -20.51
C THR A 597 1.10 -36.84 -20.28
N MET A 598 1.98 -37.79 -20.60
CA MET A 598 1.87 -39.23 -20.30
C MET A 598 2.55 -39.66 -18.98
N VAL A 599 3.25 -38.77 -18.28
CA VAL A 599 3.92 -39.08 -17.01
C VAL A 599 3.17 -38.47 -15.82
N ASP A 600 2.77 -39.32 -14.88
CA ASP A 600 2.14 -38.91 -13.62
C ASP A 600 3.23 -38.63 -12.58
N ILE A 601 3.22 -37.41 -12.02
CA ILE A 601 4.13 -37.02 -10.93
C ILE A 601 3.36 -37.08 -9.62
N ASP A 602 3.72 -38.03 -8.75
CA ASP A 602 3.01 -38.24 -7.49
C ASP A 602 3.42 -37.18 -6.43
N LEU A 603 2.56 -36.19 -6.20
CA LEU A 603 2.75 -35.16 -5.15
C LEU A 603 2.09 -35.54 -3.82
N SER A 604 1.54 -36.74 -3.66
CA SER A 604 0.74 -37.14 -2.48
C SER A 604 1.52 -37.21 -1.17
N ASN A 605 2.86 -37.14 -1.22
CA ASN A 605 3.73 -37.07 -0.05
C ASN A 605 4.32 -35.66 0.18
N CYS A 606 4.08 -34.71 -0.73
CA CYS A 606 4.52 -33.32 -0.58
C CYS A 606 3.62 -32.55 0.41
N HIS A 607 4.22 -31.64 1.15
CA HIS A 607 3.51 -30.74 2.07
C HIS A 607 3.39 -29.35 1.47
N PHE A 608 2.22 -28.72 1.55
CA PHE A 608 1.94 -27.41 0.98
C PHE A 608 1.58 -26.42 2.08
N PHE A 609 2.28 -25.29 2.12
CA PHE A 609 1.98 -24.15 2.99
C PHE A 609 1.65 -22.94 2.13
N LEU A 610 0.40 -22.54 2.13
CA LEU A 610 -0.06 -21.31 1.53
C LEU A 610 -0.01 -20.19 2.56
N THR A 611 0.28 -18.97 2.12
CA THR A 611 0.15 -17.78 2.98
C THR A 611 -0.72 -16.73 2.31
N ALA A 612 -1.63 -16.13 3.08
CA ALA A 612 -2.51 -15.05 2.64
C ALA A 612 -2.57 -13.95 3.73
N ASN A 613 -2.96 -12.72 3.36
CA ASN A 613 -3.17 -11.67 4.35
C ASN A 613 -4.54 -11.76 5.02
N THR A 614 -5.57 -12.05 4.23
CA THR A 614 -6.97 -12.14 4.66
C THR A 614 -7.62 -13.40 4.10
N LEU A 615 -8.58 -13.97 4.82
CA LEU A 615 -9.32 -15.15 4.35
C LEU A 615 -10.29 -14.78 3.22
N GLU A 616 -10.90 -13.59 3.31
CA GLU A 616 -11.96 -13.12 2.42
C GLU A 616 -11.52 -13.02 0.96
N THR A 617 -10.23 -12.70 0.74
CA THR A 617 -9.61 -12.56 -0.58
C THR A 617 -9.16 -13.89 -1.18
N VAL A 618 -9.14 -14.97 -0.39
CA VAL A 618 -8.75 -16.29 -0.88
C VAL A 618 -9.98 -17.00 -1.45
N PRO A 619 -9.89 -17.61 -2.65
CA PRO A 619 -11.00 -18.36 -3.22
C PRO A 619 -11.51 -19.45 -2.27
N PRO A 620 -12.83 -19.55 -2.00
CA PRO A 620 -13.39 -20.55 -1.09
C PRO A 620 -13.02 -22.00 -1.44
N VAL A 621 -12.88 -22.28 -2.74
CA VAL A 621 -12.45 -23.59 -3.25
C VAL A 621 -11.04 -23.99 -2.78
N VAL A 622 -10.13 -23.03 -2.59
CA VAL A 622 -8.78 -23.28 -2.06
C VAL A 622 -8.84 -23.43 -0.54
N ILE A 623 -9.62 -22.58 0.15
CA ILE A 623 -9.80 -22.64 1.61
C ILE A 623 -10.30 -24.02 2.04
N ASN A 624 -11.32 -24.55 1.36
CA ASN A 624 -11.92 -25.85 1.67
C ASN A 624 -10.96 -27.06 1.51
N ARG A 625 -9.79 -26.86 0.91
CA ARG A 625 -8.77 -27.90 0.69
C ARG A 625 -7.54 -27.73 1.59
N CYS A 626 -7.53 -26.70 2.44
CA CYS A 626 -6.43 -26.41 3.34
C CYS A 626 -6.92 -26.43 4.78
N GLU A 627 -6.05 -26.86 5.69
CA GLU A 627 -6.22 -26.58 7.11
C GLU A 627 -5.88 -25.10 7.36
N VAL A 628 -6.86 -24.33 7.83
CA VAL A 628 -6.69 -22.88 8.02
C VAL A 628 -6.06 -22.61 9.39
N VAL A 629 -4.91 -21.93 9.40
CA VAL A 629 -4.24 -21.49 10.62
C VAL A 629 -4.19 -19.97 10.63
N LEU A 630 -4.92 -19.38 11.56
CA LEU A 630 -4.94 -17.93 11.75
C LEU A 630 -3.75 -17.49 12.59
N LEU A 631 -2.90 -16.64 12.04
CA LEU A 631 -1.82 -15.96 12.75
C LEU A 631 -2.30 -14.60 13.21
N ASP A 632 -2.32 -14.48 14.52
CA ASP A 632 -2.74 -13.28 15.21
C ASP A 632 -1.73 -12.14 15.11
N ARG A 633 -2.19 -10.95 15.48
CA ARG A 633 -1.35 -9.77 15.67
C ARG A 633 -0.46 -9.95 16.89
N TYR A 634 0.66 -9.25 16.89
CA TYR A 634 1.48 -9.16 18.10
C TYR A 634 1.05 -7.94 18.92
N SER A 635 0.82 -8.19 20.22
CA SER A 635 0.74 -7.14 21.24
C SER A 635 2.04 -6.34 21.31
N VAL A 636 1.99 -5.16 21.93
CA VAL A 636 3.20 -4.34 22.16
C VAL A 636 4.29 -5.13 22.89
N GLU A 637 3.93 -5.88 23.92
CA GLU A 637 4.88 -6.67 24.71
C GLU A 637 5.48 -7.84 23.90
N GLU A 638 4.67 -8.50 23.07
CA GLU A 638 5.20 -9.51 22.16
C GLU A 638 6.15 -8.92 21.12
N LYS A 639 5.84 -7.74 20.56
CA LYS A 639 6.74 -7.05 19.62
C LYS A 639 8.07 -6.70 20.27
N VAL A 640 8.06 -6.23 21.52
CA VAL A 640 9.29 -5.96 22.30
C VAL A 640 10.10 -7.25 22.48
N ALA A 641 9.46 -8.32 22.93
CA ALA A 641 10.12 -9.61 23.11
C ALA A 641 10.67 -10.20 21.79
N ILE A 642 9.94 -10.07 20.68
CA ILE A 642 10.38 -10.48 19.33
C ILE A 642 11.58 -9.65 18.89
N ALA A 643 11.56 -8.34 19.14
CA ALA A 643 12.67 -7.45 18.80
C ALA A 643 13.96 -7.87 19.51
N GLN A 644 13.88 -8.13 20.82
CA GLN A 644 15.02 -8.58 21.64
C GLN A 644 15.52 -9.96 21.24
N LYS A 645 14.63 -10.96 21.17
CA LYS A 645 15.01 -12.37 20.98
C LYS A 645 15.38 -12.71 19.54
N HIS A 646 14.82 -12.01 18.55
CA HIS A 646 14.94 -12.41 17.15
C HIS A 646 15.43 -11.30 16.22
N LEU A 647 14.82 -10.11 16.24
CA LEU A 647 15.14 -9.07 15.24
C LEU A 647 16.53 -8.47 15.45
N ILE A 648 16.85 -8.03 16.67
CA ILE A 648 18.14 -7.40 16.99
C ILE A 648 19.30 -8.37 16.72
N PRO A 649 19.29 -9.63 17.22
CA PRO A 649 20.36 -10.59 16.91
C PRO A 649 20.51 -10.84 15.41
N ARG A 650 19.40 -10.97 14.69
CA ARG A 650 19.42 -11.21 13.24
C ARG A 650 19.99 -10.02 12.47
N LEU A 651 19.61 -8.80 12.82
CA LEU A 651 20.13 -7.59 12.19
C LEU A 651 21.62 -7.41 12.48
N ARG A 652 22.06 -7.67 13.72
CA ARG A 652 23.47 -7.63 14.10
C ARG A 652 24.32 -8.60 13.29
N SER A 653 23.89 -9.87 13.22
CA SER A 653 24.58 -10.88 12.42
C SER A 653 24.65 -10.51 10.93
N LYS A 654 23.55 -9.97 10.38
CA LYS A 654 23.47 -9.58 8.96
C LYS A 654 24.38 -8.40 8.61
N TYR A 655 24.47 -7.40 9.48
CA TYR A 655 25.24 -6.17 9.23
C TYR A 655 26.58 -6.13 9.97
N GLN A 656 26.97 -7.22 10.63
CA GLN A 656 28.22 -7.36 11.39
C GLN A 656 28.39 -6.23 12.43
N ILE A 657 27.34 -5.99 13.23
CA ILE A 657 27.34 -4.96 14.28
C ILE A 657 27.48 -5.63 15.64
N GLU A 658 28.63 -5.45 16.28
CA GLU A 658 28.90 -6.07 17.57
C GLU A 658 28.14 -5.36 18.71
N SER A 659 27.80 -6.11 19.76
CA SER A 659 27.17 -5.54 20.96
C SER A 659 28.09 -4.54 21.69
N SER A 660 29.40 -4.67 21.48
CA SER A 660 30.42 -3.73 21.93
C SER A 660 30.45 -2.40 21.16
N ASP A 661 29.84 -2.32 19.98
CA ASP A 661 29.89 -1.10 19.17
C ASP A 661 28.74 -0.15 19.53
N MET A 662 27.54 -0.71 19.64
CA MET A 662 26.33 -0.01 20.06
C MET A 662 25.39 -0.94 20.80
N PHE A 663 24.66 -0.45 21.80
CA PHE A 663 23.68 -1.23 22.57
C PHE A 663 22.55 -0.33 23.10
N PHE A 664 21.36 -0.90 23.30
CA PHE A 664 20.28 -0.22 24.04
C PHE A 664 20.67 -0.14 25.52
N ASP A 665 20.28 0.94 26.21
CA ASP A 665 20.53 1.04 27.65
C ASP A 665 19.89 -0.16 28.38
N PRO A 666 20.67 -1.04 29.06
CA PRO A 666 20.15 -2.29 29.64
C PRO A 666 19.07 -2.08 30.68
N VAL A 667 19.07 -0.93 31.36
CA VAL A 667 18.06 -0.60 32.38
C VAL A 667 16.74 -0.19 31.73
N GLN A 668 16.77 0.30 30.50
CA GLN A 668 15.62 0.88 29.79
C GLN A 668 15.35 0.20 28.44
N GLU A 669 15.95 -0.95 28.16
CA GLU A 669 15.90 -1.56 26.82
C GLU A 669 14.46 -1.84 26.39
N GLU A 670 13.66 -2.46 27.26
CA GLU A 670 12.24 -2.71 27.02
C GLU A 670 11.46 -1.41 26.80
N ASP A 671 11.70 -0.38 27.62
CA ASP A 671 11.04 0.92 27.48
C ASP A 671 11.40 1.65 26.19
N LEU A 672 12.65 1.52 25.74
CA LEU A 672 13.12 2.10 24.48
C LEU A 672 12.51 1.37 23.28
N LEU A 673 12.40 0.05 23.35
CA LEU A 673 11.75 -0.75 22.31
C LEU A 673 10.24 -0.50 22.28
N ARG A 674 9.59 -0.44 23.45
CA ARG A 674 8.18 -0.06 23.59
C ARG A 674 7.94 1.33 23.01
N TYR A 675 8.84 2.27 23.25
CA TYR A 675 8.80 3.59 22.63
C TYR A 675 8.95 3.54 21.10
N LEU A 676 9.85 2.71 20.56
CA LEU A 676 9.97 2.52 19.10
C LEU A 676 8.69 1.95 18.50
N VAL A 677 8.09 0.95 19.14
CA VAL A 677 6.83 0.34 18.70
C VAL A 677 5.71 1.39 18.70
N GLN A 678 5.44 2.05 19.83
CA GLN A 678 4.31 2.97 19.96
C GLN A 678 4.45 4.27 19.16
N ALA A 679 5.68 4.80 19.03
CA ALA A 679 5.90 6.12 18.42
C ALA A 679 6.35 6.06 16.96
N TYR A 680 6.92 4.95 16.49
CA TYR A 680 7.49 4.85 15.15
C TYR A 680 6.87 3.74 14.29
N THR A 681 6.05 2.83 14.84
CA THR A 681 5.41 1.76 14.06
C THR A 681 3.88 1.89 14.09
N TYR A 682 3.24 1.53 12.98
CA TYR A 682 1.78 1.41 12.84
C TYR A 682 1.49 0.14 12.04
N GLU A 683 1.75 -1.02 12.65
CA GLU A 683 1.58 -2.32 12.00
C GLU A 683 1.12 -3.38 13.01
N ALA A 684 0.44 -4.42 12.51
CA ALA A 684 0.10 -5.60 13.29
C ALA A 684 1.31 -6.53 13.58
N GLY A 685 2.28 -6.52 12.67
CA GLY A 685 3.47 -7.38 12.69
C GLY A 685 4.72 -6.67 13.22
N VAL A 686 5.89 -7.08 12.72
CA VAL A 686 7.19 -6.49 13.12
C VAL A 686 8.08 -6.08 11.93
N ARG A 687 7.50 -5.92 10.74
CA ARG A 687 8.25 -5.62 9.51
C ARG A 687 8.78 -4.18 9.51
N GLU A 688 7.94 -3.22 9.89
CA GLU A 688 8.32 -1.82 10.09
C GLU A 688 9.24 -1.67 11.30
N LEU A 689 8.97 -2.37 12.40
CA LEU A 689 9.85 -2.40 13.57
C LEU A 689 11.27 -2.83 13.19
N GLU A 690 11.42 -3.92 12.43
CA GLU A 690 12.71 -4.36 11.92
C GLU A 690 13.37 -3.30 11.02
N ARG A 691 12.59 -2.67 10.12
CA ARG A 691 13.07 -1.60 9.25
C ARG A 691 13.60 -0.40 10.05
N ILE A 692 12.90 -0.03 11.11
CA ILE A 692 13.25 1.09 11.98
C ILE A 692 14.50 0.78 12.80
N ILE A 693 14.58 -0.39 13.43
CA ILE A 693 15.77 -0.82 14.17
C ILE A 693 16.98 -0.89 13.22
N ARG A 694 16.81 -1.46 12.02
CA ARG A 694 17.85 -1.47 10.99
C ARG A 694 18.31 -0.05 10.63
N THR A 695 17.37 0.86 10.40
CA THR A 695 17.67 2.24 10.03
C THR A 695 18.40 2.96 11.15
N LEU A 696 17.98 2.74 12.40
CA LEU A 696 18.64 3.28 13.60
C LEU A 696 20.09 2.80 13.66
N PHE A 697 20.33 1.49 13.56
CA PHE A 697 21.68 0.91 13.59
C PHE A 697 22.57 1.47 12.48
N LEU A 698 22.11 1.45 11.23
CA LEU A 698 22.90 1.92 10.09
C LEU A 698 23.19 3.43 10.15
N ARG A 699 22.24 4.25 10.65
CA ARG A 699 22.46 5.69 10.82
C ARG A 699 23.47 5.99 11.93
N ILE A 700 23.35 5.34 13.09
CA ILE A 700 24.32 5.48 14.18
C ILE A 700 25.70 5.02 13.71
N GLN A 701 25.79 3.88 13.03
CA GLN A 701 27.06 3.38 12.48
C GLN A 701 27.70 4.39 11.54
N ARG A 702 26.95 4.95 10.58
CA ARG A 702 27.44 5.94 9.63
C ARG A 702 27.84 7.27 10.29
N MET A 703 27.06 7.75 11.25
CA MET A 703 27.25 9.08 11.84
C MET A 703 28.31 9.11 12.93
N GLU A 704 28.52 8.00 13.62
CA GLU A 704 29.30 8.00 14.86
C GLU A 704 30.35 6.90 14.96
N ILE A 705 30.19 5.77 14.26
CA ILE A 705 31.19 4.70 14.31
C ILE A 705 32.22 4.90 13.19
N LEU A 706 31.78 4.95 11.93
CA LEU A 706 32.67 5.07 10.77
C LEU A 706 33.56 6.33 10.78
N PRO A 707 33.10 7.51 11.24
CA PRO A 707 33.94 8.72 11.25
C PRO A 707 35.02 8.75 12.34
N ARG A 708 35.04 7.78 13.26
CA ARG A 708 36.01 7.77 14.38
C ARG A 708 37.29 7.05 13.99
N SER A 709 38.44 7.60 14.43
CA SER A 709 39.72 6.90 14.30
C SER A 709 39.83 5.74 15.29
N GLU A 710 40.68 4.77 14.99
CA GLU A 710 40.94 3.56 15.83
C GLU A 710 41.37 3.87 17.28
N THR A 711 41.68 5.13 17.60
CA THR A 711 42.28 5.57 18.86
C THR A 711 41.27 5.92 19.96
N SER A 712 39.95 5.79 19.73
CA SER A 712 38.92 5.96 20.78
C SER A 712 37.63 5.18 20.50
N PRO A 713 37.56 3.89 20.85
CA PRO A 713 36.33 3.09 20.75
C PRO A 713 35.37 3.46 21.89
N ALA A 714 34.62 4.55 21.73
CA ALA A 714 33.54 4.86 22.65
C ALA A 714 32.28 4.09 22.24
N VAL A 715 31.92 3.08 23.03
CA VAL A 715 30.69 2.29 22.89
C VAL A 715 29.48 3.23 22.84
N ILE A 716 28.63 3.08 21.83
CA ILE A 716 27.46 3.94 21.67
C ILE A 716 26.26 3.37 22.41
N ARG A 717 25.88 4.05 23.49
CA ARG A 717 24.62 3.77 24.19
C ARG A 717 23.45 4.43 23.48
N ILE A 718 22.47 3.63 23.06
CA ILE A 718 21.23 4.09 22.45
C ILE A 718 20.27 4.51 23.57
N THR A 719 20.03 5.81 23.68
CA THR A 719 19.02 6.40 24.59
C THR A 719 17.83 6.95 23.80
N ARG A 720 16.78 7.38 24.50
CA ARG A 720 15.59 7.97 23.87
C ARG A 720 15.92 9.25 23.08
N GLU A 721 16.85 10.05 23.57
CA GLU A 721 17.33 11.26 22.89
C GLU A 721 18.07 10.89 21.61
N LYS A 722 18.89 9.82 21.64
CA LYS A 722 19.59 9.33 20.45
C LYS A 722 18.61 8.85 19.39
N ILE A 723 17.57 8.12 19.80
CA ILE A 723 16.49 7.69 18.90
C ILE A 723 15.86 8.90 18.20
N LYS A 724 15.46 9.94 18.96
CA LYS A 724 14.87 11.17 18.40
C LYS A 724 15.81 11.99 17.53
N ALA A 725 17.10 12.00 17.83
CA ALA A 725 18.10 12.70 17.01
C ALA A 725 18.36 11.94 15.70
N THR A 726 18.25 10.61 15.71
CA THR A 726 18.60 9.75 14.58
C THR A 726 17.42 9.47 13.65
N LEU A 727 16.22 9.30 14.23
CA LEU A 727 14.99 8.96 13.54
C LEU A 727 14.02 10.14 13.60
N LYS A 728 13.27 10.33 12.52
CA LYS A 728 12.12 11.25 12.52
C LYS A 728 10.87 10.43 12.84
N GLU A 729 10.04 10.92 13.75
CA GLU A 729 8.72 10.31 14.00
C GLU A 729 7.92 10.33 12.68
N PRO A 730 7.38 9.19 12.23
CA PRO A 730 6.57 9.15 11.02
C PRO A 730 5.30 9.98 11.20
N ALA A 731 4.90 10.72 10.17
CA ALA A 731 3.59 11.36 10.16
C ALA A 731 2.53 10.25 10.18
N ARG A 732 1.57 10.33 11.11
CA ARG A 732 0.41 9.43 11.09
C ARG A 732 -0.32 9.62 9.76
N PRO A 733 -0.81 8.55 9.11
CA PRO A 733 -1.73 8.70 7.99
C PRO A 733 -2.90 9.57 8.46
N ARG A 734 -3.16 10.69 7.79
CA ARG A 734 -4.12 11.76 8.13
C ARG A 734 -5.07 11.48 9.30
N GLN A 735 -4.93 12.30 10.34
CA GLN A 735 -5.75 12.27 11.54
C GLN A 735 -7.12 12.87 11.27
N ILE A 736 -8.13 12.31 11.93
CA ILE A 736 -9.44 12.92 12.18
C ILE A 736 -9.35 14.44 12.34
N ASN A 737 -10.43 15.16 12.02
CA ASN A 737 -10.46 16.63 12.13
C ASN A 737 -10.05 17.12 13.52
N ASP A 738 -9.59 18.38 13.62
CA ASP A 738 -9.24 18.96 14.93
C ASP A 738 -10.49 19.35 15.76
N ASP A 739 -11.53 19.74 15.03
CA ASP A 739 -12.87 20.19 15.40
C ASP A 739 -13.88 19.12 15.84
N ASP A 740 -14.53 19.26 17.00
CA ASP A 740 -15.89 18.72 17.18
C ASP A 740 -16.87 19.56 16.35
N ARG A 741 -17.79 18.94 15.61
CA ARG A 741 -18.60 19.63 14.60
C ARG A 741 -20.03 19.11 14.52
N VAL A 742 -20.94 20.01 14.20
CA VAL A 742 -22.34 19.67 13.87
C VAL A 742 -22.39 19.05 12.48
N GLY A 743 -23.12 17.96 12.35
CA GLY A 743 -23.38 17.29 11.07
C GLY A 743 -22.22 16.47 10.52
N GLU A 744 -21.12 16.28 11.25
CA GLU A 744 -19.95 15.52 10.76
C GLU A 744 -19.71 14.26 11.59
N MET A 745 -19.83 13.08 10.98
CA MET A 745 -19.65 11.78 11.63
C MET A 745 -18.66 10.90 10.87
N LEU A 746 -17.86 10.12 11.60
CA LEU A 746 -16.94 9.14 11.01
C LEU A 746 -17.62 7.77 10.91
N GLY A 747 -17.87 7.32 9.68
CA GLY A 747 -18.25 5.94 9.37
C GLY A 747 -17.04 5.04 9.16
N LEU A 748 -17.20 3.74 9.40
CA LEU A 748 -16.18 2.72 9.10
C LEU A 748 -16.66 1.80 7.97
N GLY A 749 -15.86 1.69 6.91
CA GLY A 749 -16.11 0.76 5.81
C GLY A 749 -14.94 -0.19 5.58
N VAL A 750 -15.18 -1.25 4.83
CA VAL A 750 -14.14 -2.16 4.32
C VAL A 750 -14.21 -2.17 2.80
N ASP A 751 -13.06 -2.12 2.14
CA ASP A 751 -12.97 -2.42 0.72
C ASP A 751 -12.96 -3.94 0.57
N VAL A 752 -14.06 -4.51 0.06
CA VAL A 752 -14.27 -5.96 -0.01
C VAL A 752 -13.29 -6.63 -0.98
N GLU A 753 -12.78 -5.91 -1.99
CA GLU A 753 -11.85 -6.47 -2.97
C GLU A 753 -10.42 -6.56 -2.42
N VAL A 754 -10.05 -5.66 -1.50
CA VAL A 754 -8.68 -5.53 -0.97
C VAL A 754 -8.57 -5.95 0.50
N GLY A 755 -9.69 -6.11 1.20
CA GLY A 755 -9.74 -6.42 2.64
C GLY A 755 -9.22 -5.27 3.52
N VAL A 756 -9.21 -4.04 3.01
CA VAL A 756 -8.64 -2.87 3.68
C VAL A 756 -9.75 -1.98 4.22
N GLY A 757 -9.69 -1.65 5.51
CA GLY A 757 -10.64 -0.74 6.12
C GLY A 757 -10.39 0.72 5.75
N ALA A 758 -11.46 1.52 5.74
CA ALA A 758 -11.41 2.95 5.46
C ALA A 758 -12.31 3.74 6.40
N ILE A 759 -11.83 4.89 6.86
CA ILE A 759 -12.67 5.92 7.47
C ILE A 759 -13.46 6.61 6.37
N ILE A 760 -14.74 6.84 6.63
CA ILE A 760 -15.66 7.56 5.76
C ILE A 760 -16.17 8.77 6.54
N PRO A 761 -15.57 9.96 6.39
CA PRO A 761 -16.16 11.16 6.94
C PRO A 761 -17.45 11.49 6.19
N ILE A 762 -18.56 11.58 6.94
CA ILE A 762 -19.89 11.87 6.45
C ILE A 762 -20.26 13.26 6.95
N GLN A 763 -20.53 14.17 6.01
CA GLN A 763 -20.91 15.55 6.31
C GLN A 763 -22.35 15.80 5.87
N ALA A 764 -23.20 16.21 6.80
CA ALA A 764 -24.55 16.69 6.58
C ALA A 764 -24.54 18.22 6.67
N THR A 765 -24.99 18.90 5.63
CA THR A 765 -24.97 20.37 5.54
C THR A 765 -26.33 20.90 5.09
N ARG A 766 -26.90 21.88 5.80
CA ARG A 766 -28.12 22.56 5.37
C ARG A 766 -27.83 23.45 4.14
N ILE A 767 -28.68 23.40 3.13
CA ILE A 767 -28.59 24.23 1.93
C ILE A 767 -29.41 25.50 2.16
N ALA A 768 -28.73 26.64 2.32
CA ALA A 768 -29.40 27.93 2.42
C ALA A 768 -29.98 28.35 1.06
N ILE A 769 -31.30 28.25 0.90
CA ILE A 769 -32.01 28.82 -0.25
C ILE A 769 -32.45 30.23 0.17
N GLY A 770 -31.88 31.26 -0.46
CA GLY A 770 -32.22 32.66 -0.16
C GLY A 770 -33.70 32.97 -0.35
N GLU A 771 -34.20 33.96 0.40
CA GLU A 771 -35.60 34.41 0.41
C GLU A 771 -36.11 34.75 -1.00
N THR A 772 -36.72 33.77 -1.67
CA THR A 772 -37.55 33.98 -2.86
C THR A 772 -38.75 33.02 -2.80
N ASP A 773 -39.93 33.63 -2.89
CA ASP A 773 -41.31 33.11 -2.79
C ASP A 773 -41.54 31.62 -2.46
N VAL A 774 -42.12 31.40 -1.27
CA VAL A 774 -42.19 30.14 -0.51
C VAL A 774 -43.56 29.43 -0.61
N GLU A 775 -44.36 29.63 -1.66
CA GLU A 775 -45.69 28.98 -1.73
C GLU A 775 -45.78 27.72 -2.62
N ALA A 776 -44.75 27.39 -3.40
CA ALA A 776 -44.82 26.25 -4.33
C ALA A 776 -44.07 24.96 -3.91
N ARG A 777 -43.35 24.94 -2.77
CA ARG A 777 -42.43 23.82 -2.43
C ARG A 777 -42.83 22.95 -1.25
N ARG A 778 -43.97 23.21 -0.60
CA ARG A 778 -44.38 22.56 0.65
C ARG A 778 -44.81 21.09 0.56
N SER A 779 -44.69 20.40 -0.58
CA SER A 779 -45.27 19.06 -0.70
C SER A 779 -44.33 17.89 -1.04
N TYR A 780 -43.05 18.05 -1.41
CA TYR A 780 -42.20 16.89 -1.75
C TYR A 780 -40.66 17.13 -1.72
N MET A 781 -40.12 18.03 -0.89
CA MET A 781 -38.70 18.41 -1.00
C MET A 781 -37.85 18.17 0.25
N SER A 782 -37.66 16.91 0.63
CA SER A 782 -36.43 16.46 1.31
C SER A 782 -35.50 15.86 0.25
N ILE A 783 -34.95 16.68 -0.64
CA ILE A 783 -33.93 16.20 -1.58
C ILE A 783 -32.60 16.21 -0.83
N VAL A 784 -32.28 15.09 -0.18
CA VAL A 784 -30.93 14.89 0.32
C VAL A 784 -30.04 14.51 -0.85
N HIS A 785 -29.26 15.48 -1.35
CA HIS A 785 -28.29 15.24 -2.40
C HIS A 785 -27.07 14.56 -1.80
N ALA A 786 -26.66 13.42 -2.38
CA ALA A 786 -25.50 12.67 -1.92
C ALA A 786 -24.39 12.71 -2.97
N THR A 787 -23.16 13.03 -2.56
CA THR A 787 -21.97 13.11 -3.45
C THR A 787 -20.87 12.18 -2.96
N GLY A 788 -20.17 11.54 -3.91
CA GLY A 788 -19.33 10.36 -3.69
C GLY A 788 -19.81 9.21 -4.59
N ASN A 789 -18.97 8.25 -4.97
CA ASN A 789 -19.32 7.17 -5.89
C ASN A 789 -20.29 6.17 -5.20
N LEU A 790 -21.55 6.56 -5.02
CA LEU A 790 -22.55 5.85 -4.21
C LEU A 790 -23.26 4.79 -5.06
N GLU A 791 -23.18 3.53 -4.63
CA GLU A 791 -24.00 2.44 -5.18
C GLU A 791 -25.47 2.57 -4.74
N LYS A 792 -26.38 1.83 -5.40
CA LYS A 792 -27.81 1.77 -5.07
C LYS A 792 -28.09 1.44 -3.59
N VAL A 793 -27.21 0.67 -2.95
CA VAL A 793 -27.33 0.23 -1.55
C VAL A 793 -27.15 1.39 -0.57
N MET A 794 -26.30 2.37 -0.87
CA MET A 794 -26.07 3.53 0.00
C MET A 794 -27.21 4.57 -0.08
N ASP A 795 -27.85 4.75 -1.24
CA ASP A 795 -29.04 5.62 -1.34
C ASP A 795 -30.23 5.04 -0.57
N GLU A 796 -30.37 3.71 -0.55
CA GLU A 796 -31.36 3.04 0.30
C GLU A 796 -31.02 3.23 1.79
N SER A 797 -29.76 3.02 2.17
CA SER A 797 -29.28 3.21 3.55
C SER A 797 -29.54 4.62 4.06
N ARG A 798 -29.37 5.64 3.21
CA ARG A 798 -29.71 7.04 3.53
C ARG A 798 -31.21 7.22 3.80
N LYS A 799 -32.08 6.67 2.97
CA LYS A 799 -33.56 6.78 3.15
C LYS A 799 -34.02 6.09 4.43
N VAL A 800 -33.48 4.91 4.69
CA VAL A 800 -33.78 4.15 5.91
C VAL A 800 -33.27 4.91 7.14
N ALA A 801 -32.04 5.42 7.12
CA ALA A 801 -31.49 6.23 8.20
C ALA A 801 -32.32 7.48 8.47
N THR A 802 -32.73 8.20 7.42
CA THR A 802 -33.60 9.37 7.53
C THR A 802 -34.94 8.99 8.18
N THR A 803 -35.55 7.89 7.76
CA THR A 803 -36.81 7.41 8.34
C THR A 803 -36.65 7.02 9.81
N GLY A 804 -35.55 6.32 10.15
CA GLY A 804 -35.24 5.88 11.51
C GLY A 804 -35.02 7.04 12.48
N ILE A 805 -34.26 8.07 12.09
CA ILE A 805 -34.05 9.24 12.97
C ILE A 805 -35.33 10.07 13.13
N LEU A 806 -36.16 10.18 12.09
CA LEU A 806 -37.45 10.87 12.19
C LEU A 806 -38.42 10.12 13.10
N HIS A 807 -38.40 8.79 13.07
CA HIS A 807 -39.14 7.96 14.03
C HIS A 807 -38.72 8.25 15.47
N CYS A 808 -37.42 8.51 15.69
CA CYS A 808 -36.83 8.75 17.01
C CYS A 808 -36.67 10.25 17.36
N ALA A 809 -37.33 11.15 16.63
CA ALA A 809 -37.04 12.59 16.69
C ALA A 809 -37.14 13.19 18.10
N ALA A 810 -38.17 12.82 18.88
CA ALA A 810 -38.38 13.33 20.23
C ALA A 810 -37.24 12.94 21.19
N GLU A 811 -36.75 11.69 21.10
CA GLU A 811 -35.66 11.18 21.94
C GLU A 811 -34.30 11.73 21.52
N LEU A 812 -34.12 12.04 20.23
CA LEU A 812 -32.90 12.65 19.69
C LEU A 812 -32.84 14.17 19.87
N GLY A 813 -33.91 14.81 20.39
CA GLY A 813 -34.00 16.26 20.53
C GLY A 813 -34.14 17.01 19.20
N ILE A 814 -34.70 16.34 18.18
CA ILE A 814 -34.90 16.91 16.84
C ILE A 814 -36.22 17.68 16.80
N ASP A 815 -36.14 18.96 16.46
CA ASP A 815 -37.31 19.79 16.21
C ASP A 815 -37.90 19.51 14.82
N LEU A 816 -39.05 18.83 14.78
CA LEU A 816 -39.75 18.47 13.54
C LEU A 816 -40.19 19.68 12.71
N GLU A 817 -40.35 20.86 13.33
CA GLU A 817 -40.75 22.09 12.62
C GLU A 817 -39.62 22.67 11.76
N ARG A 818 -38.36 22.23 11.99
CA ARG A 818 -37.15 22.69 11.31
C ARG A 818 -36.64 21.74 10.21
N ILE A 819 -37.42 20.73 9.83
CA ILE A 819 -37.00 19.63 8.92
C ILE A 819 -37.21 19.96 7.44
N ASP A 820 -37.93 21.02 7.12
CA ASP A 820 -38.22 21.41 5.72
C ASP A 820 -36.98 21.93 4.95
N ASP A 821 -35.85 22.13 5.63
CA ASP A 821 -34.60 22.57 5.01
C ASP A 821 -33.96 21.46 4.16
N PRO A 822 -33.59 21.72 2.88
CA PRO A 822 -32.86 20.74 2.09
C PRO A 822 -31.46 20.52 2.66
N VAL A 823 -31.07 19.24 2.79
CA VAL A 823 -29.77 18.83 3.35
C VAL A 823 -28.91 18.23 2.25
N HIS A 824 -27.61 18.52 2.23
CA HIS A 824 -26.62 17.84 1.40
C HIS A 824 -25.83 16.86 2.25
N LEU A 825 -25.70 15.61 1.80
CA LEU A 825 -24.80 14.62 2.38
C LEU A 825 -23.56 14.47 1.50
N HIS A 826 -22.39 14.69 2.07
CA HIS A 826 -21.12 14.50 1.41
C HIS A 826 -20.32 13.38 2.09
N PHE A 827 -19.86 12.42 1.29
CA PHE A 827 -19.02 11.32 1.76
C PHE A 827 -17.59 11.54 1.27
N MET A 828 -16.70 11.97 2.17
CA MET A 828 -15.31 12.24 1.81
C MET A 828 -14.54 10.93 1.56
N GLY A 829 -13.68 10.92 0.54
CA GLY A 829 -12.81 9.77 0.23
C GLY A 829 -13.55 8.53 -0.30
N ALA A 830 -14.71 8.71 -0.94
CA ALA A 830 -15.53 7.65 -1.53
C ALA A 830 -15.11 7.25 -2.96
N SER A 831 -13.80 7.10 -3.20
CA SER A 831 -13.27 6.65 -4.50
C SER A 831 -13.13 5.12 -4.59
N THR A 832 -13.17 4.37 -3.49
CA THR A 832 -13.13 2.89 -3.49
C THR A 832 -14.52 2.29 -3.21
N ARG A 833 -14.81 1.10 -3.76
CA ARG A 833 -16.04 0.34 -3.43
C ARG A 833 -15.95 -0.08 -1.96
N LYS A 834 -16.88 0.36 -1.13
CA LYS A 834 -16.90 0.10 0.32
C LYS A 834 -18.16 -0.66 0.71
N ASP A 835 -18.03 -1.44 1.77
CA ASP A 835 -19.01 -2.43 2.21
C ASP A 835 -20.38 -1.85 2.61
N GLY A 836 -21.37 -2.02 1.71
CA GLY A 836 -22.80 -2.17 2.02
C GLY A 836 -23.50 -1.14 2.93
N PRO A 837 -24.64 -1.51 3.56
CA PRO A 837 -25.44 -0.65 4.44
C PRO A 837 -24.77 -0.29 5.78
N SER A 838 -23.53 -0.75 6.00
CA SER A 838 -22.85 -0.67 7.30
C SER A 838 -22.52 0.75 7.79
N ALA A 839 -22.71 1.77 6.92
CA ALA A 839 -22.62 3.18 7.28
C ALA A 839 -23.96 3.80 7.74
N GLY A 840 -25.07 3.04 7.73
CA GLY A 840 -26.42 3.55 8.01
C GLY A 840 -26.55 4.29 9.35
N GLY A 841 -26.00 3.74 10.42
CA GLY A 841 -25.98 4.39 11.73
C GLY A 841 -25.19 5.70 11.74
N ALA A 842 -24.03 5.74 11.07
CA ALA A 842 -23.20 6.95 10.97
C ALA A 842 -23.89 8.06 10.15
N ILE A 843 -24.59 7.69 9.07
CA ILE A 843 -25.45 8.62 8.30
C ILE A 843 -26.57 9.17 9.20
N GLY A 844 -27.21 8.30 9.98
CA GLY A 844 -28.26 8.69 10.92
C GLY A 844 -27.75 9.70 11.96
N LEU A 845 -26.59 9.45 12.58
CA LEU A 845 -26.01 10.37 13.56
C LEU A 845 -25.63 11.72 12.96
N ALA A 846 -25.04 11.76 11.76
CA ALA A 846 -24.71 13.02 11.08
C ALA A 846 -25.97 13.87 10.84
N LEU A 847 -27.04 13.25 10.35
CA LEU A 847 -28.32 13.93 10.14
C LEU A 847 -28.97 14.36 11.47
N ALA A 848 -29.00 13.48 12.47
CA ALA A 848 -29.56 13.79 13.78
C ALA A 848 -28.82 14.96 14.45
N SER A 849 -27.49 14.99 14.35
CA SER A 849 -26.66 16.10 14.83
C SER A 849 -27.01 17.41 14.13
N LEU A 850 -27.14 17.39 12.79
CA LEU A 850 -27.50 18.58 12.01
C LEU A 850 -28.87 19.12 12.40
N PHE A 851 -29.86 18.26 12.62
CA PHE A 851 -31.22 18.69 12.95
C PHE A 851 -31.39 19.09 14.42
N ALA A 852 -30.67 18.44 15.34
CA ALA A 852 -30.64 18.80 16.75
C ALA A 852 -29.72 19.99 17.07
N ASP A 853 -28.87 20.41 16.11
CA ASP A 853 -27.83 21.43 16.28
C ASP A 853 -26.84 21.09 17.41
N ARG A 854 -26.47 19.81 17.51
CA ARG A 854 -25.57 19.27 18.54
C ARG A 854 -24.28 18.79 17.90
N SER A 855 -23.14 19.18 18.46
CA SER A 855 -21.83 18.77 17.92
C SER A 855 -21.56 17.29 18.16
N ILE A 856 -20.96 16.62 17.17
CA ILE A 856 -20.46 15.25 17.29
C ILE A 856 -18.99 15.29 17.71
N ARG A 857 -18.62 14.40 18.63
CA ARG A 857 -17.25 14.12 19.02
C ARG A 857 -16.42 13.60 17.85
N ARG A 858 -15.35 14.30 17.48
CA ARG A 858 -14.43 13.90 16.39
C ARG A 858 -13.72 12.55 16.58
N ASP A 859 -13.55 12.11 17.82
CA ASP A 859 -12.82 10.90 18.19
C ASP A 859 -13.71 9.65 18.20
N VAL A 860 -14.97 9.80 17.80
CA VAL A 860 -15.96 8.72 17.72
C VAL A 860 -16.14 8.29 16.27
N ALA A 861 -16.02 6.99 16.03
CA ALA A 861 -16.42 6.36 14.77
C ALA A 861 -17.56 5.37 14.99
N MET A 862 -18.35 5.11 13.96
CA MET A 862 -19.47 4.17 14.03
C MET A 862 -19.51 3.23 12.82
N THR A 863 -19.91 1.98 13.08
CA THR A 863 -20.37 1.03 12.07
C THR A 863 -21.66 0.38 12.56
N GLY A 864 -22.58 0.10 11.65
CA GLY A 864 -23.86 -0.52 11.95
C GLY A 864 -24.89 -0.20 10.88
N GLU A 865 -25.64 -1.22 10.46
CA GLU A 865 -26.82 -0.98 9.64
C GLU A 865 -27.95 -0.44 10.52
N ILE A 866 -28.79 0.44 9.96
CA ILE A 866 -29.92 1.03 10.68
C ILE A 866 -31.21 0.57 10.01
N ASP A 867 -32.23 0.25 10.80
CA ASP A 867 -33.58 0.00 10.30
C ASP A 867 -34.49 1.24 10.40
N THR A 868 -35.70 1.16 9.86
CA THR A 868 -36.66 2.29 9.86
C THR A 868 -37.20 2.64 11.25
N LYS A 869 -36.87 1.86 12.28
CA LYS A 869 -37.22 2.13 13.68
C LYS A 869 -36.03 2.62 14.50
N GLY A 870 -34.86 2.80 13.89
CA GLY A 870 -33.65 3.26 14.59
C GLY A 870 -32.84 2.14 15.27
N ARG A 871 -33.17 0.86 15.05
CA ARG A 871 -32.38 -0.26 15.58
C ARG A 871 -31.09 -0.44 14.78
N ILE A 872 -30.01 -0.80 15.47
CA ILE A 872 -28.68 -1.01 14.89
C ILE A 872 -28.39 -2.51 14.82
N THR A 873 -28.11 -3.03 13.61
CA THR A 873 -27.94 -4.47 13.36
C THR A 873 -26.51 -4.85 12.96
N ILE A 874 -26.22 -6.15 13.07
CA ILE A 874 -24.88 -6.74 12.89
C ILE A 874 -24.20 -6.38 11.56
N ILE A 875 -22.87 -6.23 11.61
CA ILE A 875 -22.02 -5.95 10.45
C ILE A 875 -20.85 -6.93 10.35
N GLY A 876 -20.26 -7.04 9.16
CA GLY A 876 -19.02 -7.78 8.92
C GLY A 876 -17.76 -6.92 9.00
N GLY A 877 -16.60 -7.61 8.98
CA GLY A 877 -15.28 -6.98 8.91
C GLY A 877 -14.88 -6.17 10.15
N LEU A 878 -15.46 -6.46 11.33
CA LEU A 878 -15.31 -5.60 12.51
C LEU A 878 -13.85 -5.42 12.96
N ALA A 879 -13.01 -6.46 12.93
CA ALA A 879 -11.61 -6.36 13.34
C ALA A 879 -10.83 -5.33 12.49
N VAL A 880 -11.06 -5.34 11.17
CA VAL A 880 -10.43 -4.40 10.22
C VAL A 880 -10.96 -2.98 10.44
N LYS A 881 -12.25 -2.84 10.74
CA LYS A 881 -12.89 -1.55 11.05
C LYS A 881 -12.34 -0.93 12.35
N LEU A 882 -12.18 -1.73 13.42
CA LEU A 882 -11.60 -1.26 14.67
C LEU A 882 -10.14 -0.82 14.48
N GLU A 883 -9.33 -1.61 13.78
CA GLU A 883 -7.95 -1.22 13.46
C GLU A 883 -7.91 0.10 12.67
N THR A 884 -8.81 0.24 11.70
CA THR A 884 -8.91 1.45 10.89
C THR A 884 -9.23 2.68 11.74
N ALA A 885 -10.16 2.54 12.70
CA ALA A 885 -10.49 3.59 13.65
C ALA A 885 -9.28 3.95 14.54
N ALA A 886 -8.58 2.96 15.09
CA ALA A 886 -7.39 3.17 15.91
C ALA A 886 -6.29 3.91 15.12
N ASN A 887 -6.01 3.47 13.90
CA ASN A 887 -5.00 4.07 13.02
C ASN A 887 -5.35 5.50 12.62
N ALA A 888 -6.63 5.82 12.46
CA ALA A 888 -7.11 7.17 12.16
C ALA A 888 -7.01 8.12 13.36
N GLY A 889 -6.84 7.58 14.57
CA GLY A 889 -6.78 8.34 15.82
C GLY A 889 -8.12 8.46 16.56
N CYS A 890 -9.14 7.68 16.17
CA CYS A 890 -10.36 7.56 16.97
C CYS A 890 -10.03 6.97 18.35
N ARG A 891 -10.87 7.28 19.34
CA ARG A 891 -10.77 6.76 20.71
C ARG A 891 -11.96 5.93 21.12
N THR A 892 -13.12 6.20 20.53
CA THR A 892 -14.34 5.45 20.78
C THR A 892 -14.90 4.91 19.46
N VAL A 893 -15.34 3.66 19.45
CA VAL A 893 -16.06 3.07 18.32
C VAL A 893 -17.40 2.54 18.78
N ILE A 894 -18.47 2.96 18.11
CA ILE A 894 -19.83 2.48 18.34
C ILE A 894 -20.08 1.30 17.40
N ILE A 895 -20.53 0.18 17.97
CA ILE A 895 -20.80 -1.06 17.23
C ILE A 895 -22.19 -1.63 17.57
N PRO A 896 -22.77 -2.49 16.73
CA PRO A 896 -24.00 -3.22 17.06
C PRO A 896 -23.74 -4.19 18.23
N LYS A 897 -24.69 -4.34 19.14
CA LYS A 897 -24.58 -5.28 20.28
C LYS A 897 -24.47 -6.74 19.84
N GLU A 898 -25.10 -7.09 18.72
CA GLU A 898 -24.99 -8.42 18.11
C GLU A 898 -23.55 -8.77 17.71
N ASN A 899 -22.68 -7.77 17.48
CA ASN A 899 -21.26 -8.00 17.19
C ASN A 899 -20.40 -8.31 18.42
N LEU A 900 -20.97 -8.36 19.64
CA LEU A 900 -20.23 -8.85 20.81
C LEU A 900 -19.99 -10.36 20.72
N GLN A 901 -20.95 -11.12 20.19
CA GLN A 901 -20.96 -12.59 20.21
C GLN A 901 -21.08 -13.18 18.79
N GLY A 902 -20.80 -14.48 18.65
CA GLY A 902 -21.03 -15.21 17.39
C GLY A 902 -19.83 -15.27 16.43
N GLU A 903 -20.07 -15.67 15.18
CA GLU A 903 -18.99 -16.00 14.25
C GLU A 903 -18.14 -14.83 13.79
N GLN A 904 -18.74 -13.64 13.80
CA GLN A 904 -18.10 -12.37 13.44
C GLN A 904 -18.00 -11.43 14.67
N GLY A 905 -18.14 -12.00 15.87
CA GLY A 905 -18.15 -11.26 17.12
C GLY A 905 -16.77 -11.04 17.71
N ILE A 906 -16.66 -10.05 18.62
CA ILE A 906 -15.42 -9.70 19.31
C ILE A 906 -14.86 -10.90 20.10
N GLU A 907 -15.68 -11.81 20.62
CA GLU A 907 -15.23 -13.00 21.35
C GLU A 907 -14.20 -13.86 20.60
N ARG A 908 -14.28 -13.88 19.25
CA ARG A 908 -13.35 -14.63 18.40
C ARG A 908 -12.08 -13.87 18.08
N PHE A 909 -11.97 -12.60 18.49
CA PHE A 909 -10.78 -11.81 18.23
C PHE A 909 -9.57 -12.38 18.98
N PRO A 910 -8.35 -12.20 18.43
CA PRO A 910 -7.12 -12.56 19.11
C PRO A 910 -7.09 -11.96 20.52
N GLU A 911 -6.56 -12.71 21.48
CA GLU A 911 -6.50 -12.25 22.87
C GLU A 911 -5.73 -10.93 23.00
N ALA A 912 -4.62 -10.78 22.27
CA ALA A 912 -3.86 -9.53 22.20
C ALA A 912 -4.74 -8.33 21.79
N LEU A 913 -5.56 -8.48 20.75
CA LEU A 913 -6.47 -7.42 20.30
C LEU A 913 -7.54 -7.14 21.35
N ARG A 914 -8.11 -8.17 21.99
CA ARG A 914 -9.11 -7.98 23.05
C ARG A 914 -8.54 -7.27 24.28
N GLN A 915 -7.28 -7.52 24.63
CA GLN A 915 -6.62 -6.85 25.76
C GLN A 915 -6.32 -5.36 25.49
N GLU A 916 -6.26 -4.97 24.22
CA GLU A 916 -6.07 -3.58 23.76
C GLU A 916 -7.40 -2.82 23.61
N LEU A 917 -8.55 -3.47 23.81
CA LEU A 917 -9.88 -2.87 23.69
C LEU A 917 -10.58 -2.83 25.06
N GLN A 918 -11.20 -1.69 25.38
CA GLN A 918 -12.17 -1.62 26.47
C GLN A 918 -13.56 -1.82 25.85
N VAL A 919 -14.13 -3.01 25.99
CA VAL A 919 -15.44 -3.36 25.42
C VAL A 919 -16.52 -3.19 26.47
N LEU A 920 -17.52 -2.36 26.18
CA LEU A 920 -18.63 -2.03 27.08
C LEU A 920 -19.96 -2.16 26.33
N THR A 921 -21.02 -2.59 27.00
CA THR A 921 -22.38 -2.33 26.52
C THR A 921 -22.78 -0.88 26.83
N TYR A 922 -23.82 -0.37 26.19
CA TYR A 922 -24.35 0.96 26.51
C TYR A 922 -24.72 1.11 28.00
N GLU A 923 -25.27 0.07 28.62
CA GLU A 923 -25.64 0.07 30.04
C GLU A 923 -24.41 0.15 30.95
N GLU A 924 -23.33 -0.56 30.61
CA GLU A 924 -22.05 -0.49 31.33
C GLU A 924 -21.38 0.87 31.13
N TRP A 925 -21.37 1.39 29.90
CA TRP A 925 -20.80 2.69 29.56
C TRP A 925 -21.53 3.87 30.24
N SER A 926 -22.86 3.79 30.35
CA SER A 926 -23.65 4.82 31.03
C SER A 926 -23.63 4.69 32.57
N GLY A 927 -23.23 3.54 33.08
CA GLY A 927 -23.10 3.24 34.51
C GLY A 927 -21.66 3.34 35.02
N GLU A 928 -21.38 2.66 36.14
CA GLU A 928 -20.02 2.53 36.67
C GLU A 928 -19.30 1.36 36.00
N HIS A 929 -18.09 1.61 35.50
CA HIS A 929 -17.22 0.60 34.90
C HIS A 929 -15.74 0.88 35.20
N GLU A 930 -14.87 -0.09 34.92
CA GLU A 930 -13.42 0.11 35.07
C GLU A 930 -12.94 1.24 34.14
N PRO A 931 -12.12 2.20 34.61
CA PRO A 931 -11.65 3.33 33.81
C PRO A 931 -10.81 2.93 32.59
N PHE A 932 -10.83 3.76 31.56
CA PHE A 932 -9.98 3.56 30.39
C PHE A 932 -8.47 3.73 30.71
N GLU A 933 -7.69 2.67 30.52
CA GLU A 933 -6.23 2.68 30.71
C GLU A 933 -5.47 3.10 29.44
N TYR A 934 -5.05 4.37 29.34
CA TYR A 934 -4.38 4.92 28.14
C TYR A 934 -3.08 4.22 27.70
N LEU A 935 -2.40 3.50 28.60
CA LEU A 935 -1.18 2.77 28.28
C LEU A 935 -1.45 1.37 27.72
N ARG A 936 -2.67 0.86 27.93
CA ARG A 936 -3.09 -0.50 27.59
C ARG A 936 -4.13 -0.51 26.49
N HIS A 937 -5.17 0.31 26.63
CA HIS A 937 -6.28 0.38 25.69
C HIS A 937 -6.00 1.35 24.54
N GLU A 938 -6.21 0.89 23.31
CA GLU A 938 -6.18 1.72 22.11
C GLU A 938 -7.55 2.35 21.84
N LEU A 939 -8.64 1.58 22.01
CA LEU A 939 -10.02 1.99 21.71
C LEU A 939 -11.00 1.56 22.81
N GLN A 940 -11.96 2.43 23.09
CA GLN A 940 -13.18 2.10 23.81
C GLN A 940 -14.24 1.67 22.78
N VAL A 941 -14.74 0.45 22.88
CA VAL A 941 -15.76 -0.10 21.99
C VAL A 941 -17.06 -0.17 22.75
N VAL A 942 -18.06 0.60 22.32
CA VAL A 942 -19.37 0.65 22.98
C VAL A 942 -20.42 0.00 22.08
N ALA A 943 -21.03 -1.06 22.59
CA ALA A 943 -22.05 -1.83 21.92
C ALA A 943 -23.45 -1.25 22.18
N VAL A 944 -24.19 -0.98 21.10
CA VAL A 944 -25.53 -0.37 21.13
C VAL A 944 -26.55 -1.20 20.34
N ASP A 945 -27.80 -1.12 20.76
CA ASP A 945 -28.95 -1.70 20.06
C ASP A 945 -29.71 -0.66 19.21
N HIS A 946 -29.51 0.62 19.50
CA HIS A 946 -30.37 1.70 19.00
C HIS A 946 -29.61 3.00 18.71
N ILE A 947 -30.10 3.77 17.73
CA ILE A 947 -29.50 5.04 17.30
C ILE A 947 -29.50 6.11 18.41
N VAL A 948 -30.48 6.07 19.30
CA VAL A 948 -30.58 7.00 20.46
C VAL A 948 -29.42 6.76 21.43
N GLN A 949 -29.09 5.50 21.71
CA GLN A 949 -27.93 5.14 22.52
C GLN A 949 -26.63 5.59 21.85
N ALA A 950 -26.52 5.38 20.53
CA ALA A 950 -25.39 5.84 19.75
C ALA A 950 -25.23 7.37 19.81
N ALA A 951 -26.33 8.12 19.77
CA ALA A 951 -26.32 9.58 19.88
C ALA A 951 -25.84 10.06 21.26
N CYS A 952 -26.26 9.40 22.35
CA CYS A 952 -25.76 9.70 23.70
C CYS A 952 -24.24 9.56 23.83
N ILE A 953 -23.64 8.60 23.11
CA ILE A 953 -22.19 8.38 23.13
C ILE A 953 -21.45 9.39 22.24
N ALA A 954 -22.03 9.68 21.06
CA ALA A 954 -21.39 10.47 20.02
C ALA A 954 -21.53 11.98 20.20
N PHE A 955 -22.65 12.47 20.75
CA PHE A 955 -22.93 13.90 20.85
C PHE A 955 -22.22 14.51 22.06
N VAL A 956 -21.72 15.72 21.88
CA VAL A 956 -21.29 16.57 22.99
C VAL A 956 -22.54 17.13 23.66
N ASP A 957 -22.57 17.06 24.99
CA ASP A 957 -23.63 17.65 25.80
C ASP A 957 -23.13 18.97 26.39
N ASP A 958 -23.66 20.08 25.87
CA ASP A 958 -23.28 21.41 26.33
C ASP A 958 -23.68 21.66 27.79
N ALA A 959 -24.72 20.98 28.31
CA ALA A 959 -25.10 21.09 29.71
C ALA A 959 -24.01 20.50 30.61
N VAL A 960 -23.43 19.36 30.23
CA VAL A 960 -22.31 18.74 30.97
C VAL A 960 -21.08 19.66 30.99
N LEU A 961 -20.79 20.34 29.87
CA LEU A 961 -19.69 21.31 29.82
C LEU A 961 -19.96 22.53 30.70
N GLN A 962 -21.19 23.05 30.71
CA GLN A 962 -21.58 24.16 31.57
C GLN A 962 -21.54 23.80 33.06
N ASP A 963 -21.98 22.59 33.42
CA ASP A 963 -21.93 22.09 34.79
C ASP A 963 -20.49 21.90 35.28
N LEU A 964 -19.60 21.38 34.41
CA LEU A 964 -18.16 21.31 34.65
C LEU A 964 -17.56 22.69 34.91
N GLU A 965 -17.86 23.66 34.04
CA GLU A 965 -17.36 25.03 34.17
C GLU A 965 -17.87 25.67 35.46
N ALA A 966 -19.16 25.59 35.75
CA ALA A 966 -19.77 26.16 36.95
C ALA A 966 -19.14 25.59 38.23
N GLY A 967 -18.99 24.26 38.30
CA GLY A 967 -18.34 23.60 39.43
C GLY A 967 -16.88 23.99 39.60
N PHE A 968 -16.13 24.11 38.49
CA PHE A 968 -14.72 24.48 38.53
C PHE A 968 -14.52 25.96 38.89
N VAL A 969 -15.38 26.87 38.41
CA VAL A 969 -15.37 28.30 38.75
C VAL A 969 -15.67 28.51 40.23
N GLU A 970 -16.65 27.81 40.79
CA GLU A 970 -16.95 27.89 42.23
C GLU A 970 -15.77 27.40 43.07
N HIS A 971 -15.17 26.27 42.70
CA HIS A 971 -13.96 25.77 43.34
C HIS A 971 -12.79 26.76 43.23
N GLY A 972 -12.58 27.33 42.04
CA GLY A 972 -11.53 28.32 41.78
C GLY A 972 -11.67 29.57 42.64
N LYS A 973 -12.90 30.07 42.87
CA LYS A 973 -13.17 31.18 43.79
C LYS A 973 -12.77 30.83 45.23
N ASN A 974 -13.17 29.65 45.71
CA ASN A 974 -12.82 29.17 47.05
C ASN A 974 -11.29 29.06 47.22
N MET A 975 -10.60 28.52 46.21
CA MET A 975 -9.13 28.40 46.20
C MET A 975 -8.44 29.77 46.15
N ALA A 976 -8.98 30.74 45.39
CA ALA A 976 -8.46 32.09 45.35
C ALA A 976 -8.54 32.78 46.72
N GLU A 977 -9.64 32.62 47.46
CA GLU A 977 -9.76 33.14 48.83
C GLU A 977 -8.73 32.50 49.78
N LEU A 978 -8.54 31.18 49.69
CA LEU A 978 -7.53 30.48 50.48
C LEU A 978 -6.11 30.95 50.14
N LEU A 979 -5.81 31.17 48.86
CA LEU A 979 -4.53 31.70 48.40
C LEU A 979 -4.27 33.11 48.94
N VAL A 980 -5.28 33.99 48.93
CA VAL A 980 -5.16 35.34 49.52
C VAL A 980 -4.87 35.23 51.02
N ARG A 981 -5.59 34.38 51.75
CA ARG A 981 -5.35 34.17 53.19
C ARG A 981 -3.98 33.58 53.50
N ALA A 982 -3.54 32.57 52.76
CA ALA A 982 -2.24 31.94 52.93
C ALA A 982 -1.09 32.91 52.61
N ARG A 983 -1.27 33.77 51.61
CA ARG A 983 -0.29 34.79 51.24
C ARG A 983 -0.13 35.89 52.31
N LEU A 984 -1.20 36.22 53.02
CA LEU A 984 -1.17 37.14 54.17
C LEU A 984 -0.44 36.54 55.39
N GLN A 985 -0.19 35.23 55.44
CA GLN A 985 0.51 34.55 56.53
C GLN A 985 2.06 34.56 56.39
N HIS A 986 2.60 35.19 55.34
CA HIS A 986 4.02 35.59 55.19
C HIS A 986 5.12 34.50 55.29
N LYS A 987 4.85 33.20 55.06
CA LYS A 987 5.93 32.21 54.91
C LYS A 987 6.67 32.40 53.56
N PRO A 988 8.00 32.59 53.52
CA PRO A 988 8.74 32.71 52.27
C PRO A 988 8.79 31.37 51.51
N CYS A 989 8.63 31.41 50.18
CA CYS A 989 8.67 30.23 49.31
C CYS A 989 9.74 30.41 48.23
N LEU A 990 10.69 29.47 48.15
CA LEU A 990 11.70 29.41 47.10
C LEU A 990 11.23 28.43 46.02
N GLN A 991 11.03 28.94 44.81
CA GLN A 991 10.45 28.20 43.70
C GLN A 991 11.41 28.11 42.53
N ALA A 992 11.47 26.95 41.89
CA ALA A 992 12.18 26.74 40.63
C ALA A 992 11.22 26.21 39.57
N VAL A 993 11.19 26.83 38.39
CA VAL A 993 10.31 26.42 37.28
C VAL A 993 11.12 26.20 36.03
N LEU A 994 11.03 24.99 35.46
CA LEU A 994 11.68 24.63 34.20
C LEU A 994 10.77 24.90 33.00
N VAL A 995 11.18 25.88 32.22
CA VAL A 995 10.45 26.42 31.07
C VAL A 995 11.19 26.09 29.78
N LYS A 996 10.45 25.75 28.72
CA LYS A 996 11.03 25.44 27.40
C LYS A 996 10.82 26.52 26.35
N SER A 997 9.87 27.41 26.55
CA SER A 997 9.59 28.53 25.65
C SER A 997 9.18 29.76 26.45
N VAL A 998 9.42 30.94 25.88
CA VAL A 998 9.15 32.21 26.55
C VAL A 998 7.65 32.41 26.82
N ASP A 999 6.77 31.74 26.06
CA ASP A 999 5.31 31.87 26.16
C ASP A 999 4.67 30.98 27.25
N GLU A 1000 5.44 30.09 27.88
CA GLU A 1000 4.96 29.28 29.01
C GLU A 1000 4.80 30.09 30.32
N LEU A 1001 5.18 31.37 30.30
CA LEU A 1001 5.11 32.28 31.44
C LEU A 1001 4.36 33.55 31.05
N ASP A 1002 3.31 33.88 31.80
CA ASP A 1002 2.60 35.14 31.68
C ASP A 1002 3.22 36.16 32.65
N PRO A 1003 3.82 37.27 32.14
CA PRO A 1003 4.43 38.30 32.98
C PRO A 1003 3.48 38.89 34.01
N CYS A 1004 2.21 39.11 33.66
CA CYS A 1004 1.22 39.72 34.56
C CYS A 1004 0.88 38.83 35.75
N ILE A 1005 0.77 37.51 35.51
CA ILE A 1005 0.48 36.53 36.57
C ILE A 1005 1.72 36.32 37.45
N LEU A 1006 2.92 36.28 36.83
CA LEU A 1006 4.18 36.28 37.58
C LEU A 1006 4.31 37.54 38.43
N GLU A 1007 4.04 38.73 37.90
CA GLU A 1007 4.02 40.00 38.64
C GLU A 1007 3.07 39.96 39.83
N SER A 1008 1.86 39.42 39.62
CA SER A 1008 0.85 39.29 40.67
C SER A 1008 1.29 38.34 41.79
N LEU A 1009 2.18 37.38 41.55
CA LEU A 1009 2.73 36.44 42.52
C LEU A 1009 3.76 37.06 43.47
N TYR A 1010 4.26 38.27 43.19
CA TYR A 1010 5.31 38.92 44.01
C TYR A 1010 4.75 39.85 45.09
N GLY A 1011 5.20 39.64 46.34
CA GLY A 1011 5.32 40.73 47.31
C GLY A 1011 6.59 41.56 47.08
N ASP A 1012 6.78 42.65 47.83
CA ASP A 1012 7.79 43.69 47.60
C ASP A 1012 9.28 43.27 47.60
N SER A 1013 9.62 42.00 47.85
CA SER A 1013 11.02 41.56 47.99
C SER A 1013 11.64 40.87 46.76
N GLY A 1014 10.87 40.42 45.75
CA GLY A 1014 11.42 39.89 44.48
C GLY A 1014 12.38 38.67 44.55
N GLN A 1015 12.59 38.06 45.73
CA GLN A 1015 13.72 37.15 45.95
C GLN A 1015 13.41 35.63 45.86
N GLY A 1016 12.19 35.19 45.54
CA GLY A 1016 11.78 33.79 45.70
C GLY A 1016 11.72 32.88 44.46
N LEU A 1017 11.70 33.40 43.22
CA LEU A 1017 11.51 32.59 42.01
C LEU A 1017 12.78 32.49 41.15
N THR A 1018 13.16 31.27 40.79
CA THR A 1018 14.22 30.98 39.81
C THR A 1018 13.63 30.29 38.59
N VAL A 1019 13.78 30.90 37.42
CA VAL A 1019 13.38 30.27 36.15
C VAL A 1019 14.57 29.52 35.57
N LEU A 1020 14.39 28.23 35.33
CA LEU A 1020 15.34 27.35 34.64
C LEU A 1020 14.96 27.31 33.16
N ILE A 1021 15.92 27.62 32.30
CA ILE A 1021 15.70 27.62 30.85
C ILE A 1021 16.97 27.18 30.11
N THR A 1022 16.84 26.72 28.87
CA THR A 1022 18.02 26.46 28.03
C THR A 1022 18.86 27.73 27.85
N PRO A 1023 20.20 27.63 27.83
CA PRO A 1023 21.09 28.79 27.76
C PRO A 1023 20.78 29.75 26.59
N GLU A 1024 20.34 29.21 25.46
CA GLU A 1024 20.00 29.93 24.23
C GLU A 1024 18.82 30.90 24.37
N LEU A 1025 17.89 30.63 25.29
CA LEU A 1025 16.67 31.42 25.49
C LEU A 1025 16.78 32.40 26.67
N ARG A 1026 17.93 32.40 27.35
CA ARG A 1026 18.16 33.19 28.57
C ARG A 1026 17.94 34.68 28.34
N ASP A 1027 18.55 35.22 27.28
CA ASP A 1027 18.53 36.66 27.00
C ASP A 1027 17.13 37.12 26.54
N ALA A 1028 16.45 36.31 25.73
CA ALA A 1028 15.10 36.59 25.24
C ALA A 1028 14.06 36.62 26.39
N LEU A 1029 14.16 35.67 27.32
CA LEU A 1029 13.30 35.66 28.50
C LEU A 1029 13.65 36.81 29.46
N ALA A 1030 14.93 37.08 29.68
CA ALA A 1030 15.36 38.19 30.52
C ALA A 1030 14.85 39.54 30.00
N ALA A 1031 14.85 39.76 28.69
CA ALA A 1031 14.27 40.95 28.07
C ALA A 1031 12.75 41.05 28.29
N ARG A 1032 12.00 39.97 28.06
CA ARG A 1032 10.53 39.96 28.26
C ARG A 1032 10.13 40.17 29.72
N LEU A 1033 10.90 39.62 30.67
CA LEU A 1033 10.63 39.79 32.10
C LEU A 1033 11.08 41.18 32.62
N ALA A 1034 12.04 41.84 31.94
CA ALA A 1034 12.49 43.18 32.30
C ALA A 1034 11.43 44.27 31.99
N GLU A 1035 10.57 44.07 31.00
CA GLU A 1035 9.44 44.97 30.71
C GLU A 1035 8.44 45.08 31.88
N GLY A 1036 8.40 44.09 32.78
CA GLY A 1036 7.51 44.00 33.94
C GLY A 1036 8.01 44.63 35.25
N GLY A 1037 9.19 45.28 35.27
CA GLY A 1037 9.60 46.16 36.37
C GLY A 1037 10.08 45.52 37.69
N ARG A 1038 10.29 44.20 37.79
CA ARG A 1038 10.91 43.53 38.97
C ARG A 1038 11.96 42.46 38.56
N PRO A 1039 13.07 42.28 39.30
CA PRO A 1039 14.14 41.36 38.91
C PRO A 1039 13.79 39.88 39.20
N ILE A 1040 13.63 39.06 38.15
CA ILE A 1040 13.44 37.60 38.24
C ILE A 1040 14.78 36.90 37.96
N GLN A 1041 15.16 35.91 38.77
CA GLN A 1041 16.41 35.18 38.55
C GLN A 1041 16.25 34.15 37.44
N VAL A 1042 17.00 34.31 36.34
CA VAL A 1042 17.05 33.34 35.23
C VAL A 1042 18.37 32.58 35.25
N ARG A 1043 18.30 31.26 35.37
CA ARG A 1043 19.45 30.34 35.32
C ARG A 1043 19.38 29.48 34.06
N GLY A 1044 20.51 29.40 33.35
CA GLY A 1044 20.70 28.43 32.28
C GLY A 1044 20.75 27.00 32.84
N TYR A 1045 20.04 26.08 32.18
CA TYR A 1045 20.01 24.66 32.48
C TYR A 1045 20.11 23.86 31.17
N ASP A 1046 21.17 23.07 31.02
CA ASP A 1046 21.30 22.12 29.92
C ASP A 1046 21.09 20.68 30.42
N ALA A 1047 19.94 20.11 30.08
CA ALA A 1047 19.55 18.77 30.47
C ALA A 1047 20.48 17.65 29.92
N ARG A 1048 21.39 17.95 28.97
CA ARG A 1048 22.40 17.01 28.47
C ARG A 1048 23.65 16.97 29.35
N LEU A 1049 23.95 18.06 30.04
CA LEU A 1049 25.20 18.26 30.78
C LEU A 1049 24.98 18.27 32.30
N GLU A 1050 23.80 18.68 32.76
CA GLU A 1050 23.48 18.89 34.17
C GLU A 1050 22.32 18.01 34.66
N SER A 1051 22.35 17.67 35.95
CA SER A 1051 21.21 17.09 36.66
C SER A 1051 20.43 18.18 37.38
N LEU A 1052 19.10 18.14 37.27
CA LEU A 1052 18.16 19.00 37.97
C LEU A 1052 18.34 18.91 39.49
N SER A 1053 18.71 17.74 40.02
CA SER A 1053 18.98 17.55 41.45
C SER A 1053 20.22 18.33 41.94
N VAL A 1054 21.22 18.50 41.08
CA VAL A 1054 22.45 19.27 41.38
C VAL A 1054 22.18 20.76 41.27
N VAL A 1055 21.49 21.15 40.19
CA VAL A 1055 21.03 22.51 39.94
C VAL A 1055 20.21 23.05 41.11
N MET A 1056 19.27 22.26 41.63
CA MET A 1056 18.47 22.62 42.79
C MET A 1056 19.31 22.80 44.06
N ARG A 1057 20.31 21.94 44.30
CA ARG A 1057 21.22 22.09 45.46
C ARG A 1057 22.05 23.36 45.40
N GLU A 1058 22.50 23.75 44.22
CA GLU A 1058 23.24 25.01 44.02
C GLU A 1058 22.35 26.23 44.21
N ILE A 1059 21.10 26.21 43.72
CA ILE A 1059 20.13 27.28 43.96
C ILE A 1059 19.93 27.45 45.47
N LEU A 1060 19.72 26.34 46.18
CA LEU A 1060 19.60 26.35 47.65
C LEU A 1060 20.86 26.92 48.32
N ALA A 1061 22.05 26.44 47.94
CA ALA A 1061 23.32 26.90 48.49
C ALA A 1061 23.56 28.41 48.28
N SER A 1062 23.17 28.95 47.13
CA SER A 1062 23.30 30.38 46.82
C SER A 1062 22.39 31.28 47.67
N ARG A 1063 21.34 30.72 48.28
CA ARG A 1063 20.34 31.43 49.08
C ARG A 1063 20.50 31.23 50.60
N MET A 1064 21.41 30.36 51.04
CA MET A 1064 21.67 30.04 52.45
C MET A 1064 22.28 31.21 53.28
N GLY A 1065 22.63 32.34 52.64
CA GLY A 1065 23.10 33.55 53.33
C GLY A 1065 21.98 34.44 53.89
N GLU A 1066 20.73 34.28 53.41
CA GLU A 1066 19.56 35.02 53.85
C GLU A 1066 18.77 34.15 54.84
N ARG A 1067 18.82 34.47 56.14
CA ARG A 1067 18.11 33.72 57.19
C ARG A 1067 16.61 33.70 56.92
N SER A 1068 16.05 32.54 56.59
CA SER A 1068 14.68 32.21 56.95
C SER A 1068 14.60 30.72 57.31
N ALA A 1069 14.64 30.44 58.61
CA ALA A 1069 13.99 29.23 59.10
C ALA A 1069 12.50 29.31 58.70
N ASP A 1070 11.91 28.19 58.26
CA ASP A 1070 10.50 28.03 57.90
C ASP A 1070 10.09 28.41 56.46
N ALA A 1071 11.02 28.36 55.49
CA ALA A 1071 10.72 28.57 54.08
C ALA A 1071 10.26 27.28 53.35
N HIS A 1072 9.31 27.39 52.42
CA HIS A 1072 8.87 26.27 51.57
C HIS A 1072 9.70 26.16 50.28
N LEU A 1073 9.92 24.94 49.79
CA LEU A 1073 10.59 24.69 48.50
C LEU A 1073 9.60 24.15 47.47
N SER A 1074 9.65 24.67 46.24
CA SER A 1074 8.84 24.17 45.13
C SER A 1074 9.67 23.99 43.86
N LEU A 1075 9.41 22.89 43.14
CA LEU A 1075 9.99 22.59 41.83
C LEU A 1075 8.89 22.22 40.85
N VAL A 1076 8.78 22.98 39.78
CA VAL A 1076 7.91 22.69 38.64
C VAL A 1076 8.77 22.27 37.46
N ALA A 1077 8.65 21.02 37.02
CA ALA A 1077 9.42 20.52 35.89
C ALA A 1077 8.70 19.40 35.14
N PRO A 1078 9.08 19.13 33.87
CA PRO A 1078 8.53 17.97 33.16
C PRO A 1078 8.78 16.65 33.90
N PHE A 1079 7.76 15.79 33.97
CA PHE A 1079 7.76 14.53 34.73
C PHE A 1079 8.98 13.64 34.45
N TYR A 1080 9.39 13.54 33.18
CA TYR A 1080 10.55 12.75 32.78
C TYR A 1080 11.84 13.19 33.46
N PHE A 1081 12.10 14.50 33.58
CA PHE A 1081 13.33 14.99 34.22
C PHE A 1081 13.32 14.72 35.73
N LEU A 1082 12.15 14.83 36.35
CA LEU A 1082 11.96 14.50 37.77
C LEU A 1082 12.25 13.01 38.03
N LYS A 1083 11.71 12.11 37.19
CA LYS A 1083 11.91 10.66 37.32
C LYS A 1083 13.35 10.23 36.98
N ARG A 1084 13.94 10.78 35.91
CA ARG A 1084 15.33 10.50 35.47
C ARG A 1084 16.34 10.80 36.58
N ASP A 1085 16.14 11.93 37.27
CA ASP A 1085 17.07 12.39 38.30
C ASP A 1085 16.70 11.89 39.71
N GLY A 1086 15.69 11.02 39.81
CA GLY A 1086 15.24 10.41 41.07
C GLY A 1086 14.75 11.41 42.11
N ILE A 1087 14.23 12.57 41.68
CA ILE A 1087 13.83 13.65 42.58
C ILE A 1087 12.51 13.27 43.26
N ARG A 1088 12.55 13.12 44.57
CA ARG A 1088 11.44 12.79 45.46
C ARG A 1088 11.27 13.85 46.55
N SER A 1089 10.13 13.83 47.23
CA SER A 1089 9.81 14.79 48.30
C SER A 1089 10.78 14.76 49.50
N ASP A 1090 11.52 13.66 49.65
CA ASP A 1090 12.55 13.42 50.68
C ASP A 1090 13.98 13.64 50.17
N SER A 1091 14.18 13.96 48.89
CA SER A 1091 15.51 14.08 48.26
C SER A 1091 16.34 15.26 48.76
N PHE A 1092 15.75 16.17 49.53
CA PHE A 1092 16.41 17.33 50.11
C PHE A 1092 16.19 17.35 51.63
N PRO A 1093 17.26 17.34 52.46
CA PRO A 1093 17.14 17.18 53.90
C PRO A 1093 16.56 18.41 54.60
N GLY A 1094 15.70 18.19 55.60
CA GLY A 1094 15.17 19.23 56.50
C GLY A 1094 16.19 19.90 57.42
N ASN A 1095 17.47 19.54 57.35
CA ASN A 1095 18.56 20.12 58.15
C ASN A 1095 19.02 21.52 57.69
N ALA A 1096 18.37 22.11 56.68
CA ALA A 1096 18.67 23.44 56.15
C ALA A 1096 17.60 24.50 56.48
N GLY A 1097 16.67 24.23 57.41
CA GLY A 1097 15.65 25.21 57.81
C GLY A 1097 14.44 25.35 56.86
N TYR A 1098 14.25 24.41 55.94
CA TYR A 1098 13.15 24.39 54.97
C TYR A 1098 12.11 23.30 55.27
N GLU A 1099 10.81 23.61 55.16
CA GLU A 1099 9.70 22.66 55.33
C GLU A 1099 9.38 21.95 54.01
N GLY A 1100 10.07 20.82 53.73
CA GLY A 1100 9.78 19.89 52.63
C GLY A 1100 9.82 20.47 51.20
N ILE A 1101 10.06 19.62 50.18
CA ILE A 1101 9.96 20.05 48.78
C ILE A 1101 8.63 19.62 48.15
N LYS A 1102 8.00 20.56 47.46
CA LYS A 1102 6.80 20.38 46.67
C LYS A 1102 7.21 20.21 45.21
N ILE A 1103 6.82 19.11 44.58
CA ILE A 1103 7.28 18.77 43.22
C ILE A 1103 6.06 18.64 42.32
N PHE A 1104 6.02 19.42 41.25
CA PHE A 1104 4.92 19.45 40.29
C PHE A 1104 5.39 19.09 38.88
N ALA A 1105 4.63 18.22 38.23
CA ALA A 1105 4.84 17.82 36.85
C ALA A 1105 3.95 18.62 35.89
N ASN A 1106 4.54 19.54 35.13
CA ASN A 1106 3.80 20.47 34.26
C ASN A 1106 3.37 19.91 32.89
N ASN A 1107 3.53 18.61 32.66
CA ASN A 1107 3.33 18.03 31.33
C ASN A 1107 2.88 16.58 31.33
N PHE A 1108 2.40 16.07 32.47
CA PHE A 1108 2.04 14.66 32.64
C PHE A 1108 0.84 14.54 33.59
N THR A 1109 -0.01 13.56 33.32
CA THR A 1109 -1.24 13.32 34.08
C THR A 1109 -1.18 12.00 34.86
N LEU A 1110 -2.06 11.85 35.85
CA LEU A 1110 -2.23 10.61 36.61
C LEU A 1110 -2.52 9.40 35.70
N GLN A 1111 -3.26 9.64 34.62
CA GLN A 1111 -3.63 8.63 33.61
C GLN A 1111 -2.44 8.15 32.76
N GLY A 1112 -1.23 8.66 33.01
CA GLY A 1112 -0.03 8.28 32.25
C GLY A 1112 0.13 9.00 30.93
N VAL A 1113 -0.61 10.09 30.70
CA VAL A 1113 -0.67 10.80 29.42
C VAL A 1113 0.10 12.12 29.47
N LYS A 1114 0.70 12.50 28.34
CA LYS A 1114 1.43 13.76 28.21
C LYS A 1114 0.51 14.88 27.73
N ILE A 1115 0.48 15.97 28.49
CA ILE A 1115 -0.17 17.23 28.12
C ILE A 1115 0.89 18.27 27.72
N LYS A 1116 0.64 18.99 26.62
CA LYS A 1116 1.52 20.00 26.04
C LYS A 1116 0.89 21.39 26.05
N ASN A 1117 -0.41 21.49 25.74
CA ASN A 1117 -1.06 22.78 25.53
C ASN A 1117 -1.34 23.50 26.86
N CYS A 1118 -1.56 22.74 27.94
CA CYS A 1118 -1.82 23.31 29.27
C CYS A 1118 -0.55 23.71 30.05
N LYS A 1119 0.65 23.53 29.48
CA LYS A 1119 1.92 23.66 30.22
C LYS A 1119 2.13 25.06 30.80
N GLY A 1120 1.75 26.11 30.06
CA GLY A 1120 1.81 27.49 30.54
C GLY A 1120 0.87 27.75 31.71
N VAL A 1121 -0.40 27.37 31.56
CA VAL A 1121 -1.44 27.48 32.60
C VAL A 1121 -1.05 26.69 33.85
N LEU A 1122 -0.56 25.46 33.70
CA LEU A 1122 -0.10 24.63 34.81
C LEU A 1122 1.12 25.21 35.53
N ASN A 1123 2.10 25.78 34.79
CA ASN A 1123 3.22 26.46 35.42
C ASN A 1123 2.73 27.58 36.36
N GLN A 1124 1.76 28.38 35.90
CA GLN A 1124 1.20 29.48 36.68
C GLN A 1124 0.44 28.97 37.91
N ILE A 1125 -0.46 28.02 37.73
CA ILE A 1125 -1.26 27.42 38.80
C ILE A 1125 -0.35 26.76 39.84
N TYR A 1126 0.66 26.00 39.42
CA TYR A 1126 1.58 25.33 40.35
C TYR A 1126 2.45 26.30 41.14
N CYS A 1127 2.84 27.44 40.54
CA CYS A 1127 3.52 28.52 41.28
C CYS A 1127 2.62 29.14 42.36
N LEU A 1128 1.32 29.30 42.07
CA LEU A 1128 0.32 29.78 43.04
C LEU A 1128 0.10 28.75 44.16
N LEU A 1129 -0.15 27.49 43.80
CA LEU A 1129 -0.46 26.43 44.75
C LEU A 1129 0.71 26.13 45.70
N ALA A 1130 1.96 26.35 45.27
CA ALA A 1130 3.14 26.17 46.11
C ALA A 1130 3.08 26.91 47.46
N TYR A 1131 2.29 27.98 47.58
CA TYR A 1131 2.09 28.74 48.83
C TYR A 1131 1.08 28.12 49.80
N LEU A 1132 0.22 27.21 49.35
CA LEU A 1132 -0.78 26.58 50.23
C LEU A 1132 -0.19 25.36 50.97
N PRO A 1133 -0.62 25.07 52.21
CA PRO A 1133 -0.34 23.82 52.90
C PRO A 1133 -0.67 22.56 52.08
N MET A 1134 0.08 21.47 52.28
CA MET A 1134 -0.07 20.21 51.53
C MET A 1134 -1.49 19.62 51.63
N ASP A 1135 -2.13 19.83 52.78
CA ASP A 1135 -3.45 19.36 53.17
C ASP A 1135 -4.59 20.09 52.43
N LEU A 1136 -4.35 21.32 51.95
CA LEU A 1136 -5.33 22.09 51.17
C LEU A 1136 -5.31 21.78 49.66
N TRP A 1137 -4.35 20.98 49.18
CA TRP A 1137 -4.33 20.56 47.77
C TRP A 1137 -5.17 19.32 47.51
N GLN A 1138 -5.43 18.52 48.54
CA GLN A 1138 -6.27 17.33 48.42
C GLN A 1138 -7.71 17.67 48.03
N SER A 1139 -8.15 18.91 48.26
CA SER A 1139 -9.45 19.39 47.80
C SER A 1139 -9.48 19.81 46.33
N CYS A 1140 -8.33 19.92 45.64
CA CYS A 1140 -8.30 20.31 44.24
C CYS A 1140 -8.74 19.11 43.36
N PRO A 1141 -9.85 19.22 42.61
CA PRO A 1141 -10.41 18.09 41.87
C PRO A 1141 -9.55 17.63 40.69
N PHE A 1142 -8.54 18.43 40.31
CA PHE A 1142 -7.68 18.18 39.15
C PHE A 1142 -6.22 17.85 39.52
N LEU A 1143 -5.93 17.55 40.78
CA LEU A 1143 -4.58 17.21 41.23
C LEU A 1143 -4.55 15.84 41.88
N ALA A 1144 -3.53 15.07 41.54
CA ALA A 1144 -3.25 13.79 42.18
C ALA A 1144 -1.75 13.65 42.47
N ARG A 1145 -1.41 12.63 43.26
CA ARG A 1145 -0.03 12.33 43.66
C ARG A 1145 0.40 10.99 43.05
N GLN A 1146 1.53 11.00 42.34
CA GLN A 1146 2.15 9.81 41.76
C GLN A 1146 3.64 9.79 42.12
N ASP A 1147 4.09 8.76 42.83
CA ASP A 1147 5.49 8.59 43.27
C ASP A 1147 6.09 9.80 44.03
N GLY A 1148 5.26 10.54 44.77
CA GLY A 1148 5.70 11.74 45.48
C GLY A 1148 5.69 13.03 44.64
N ILE A 1149 5.34 12.94 43.35
CA ILE A 1149 5.20 14.05 42.41
C ILE A 1149 3.71 14.39 42.24
N ILE A 1150 3.39 15.67 42.21
CA ILE A 1150 2.03 16.16 41.95
C ILE A 1150 1.84 16.28 40.45
N VAL A 1151 0.79 15.65 39.95
CA VAL A 1151 0.43 15.59 38.53
C VAL A 1151 -1.00 16.10 38.35
N ALA A 1152 -1.34 16.52 37.14
CA ALA A 1152 -2.73 16.82 36.81
C ALA A 1152 -3.55 15.52 36.77
N ASP A 1153 -4.76 15.54 37.31
CA ASP A 1153 -5.73 14.46 37.21
C ASP A 1153 -6.86 14.91 36.29
N LEU A 1154 -7.06 14.20 35.17
CA LEU A 1154 -8.14 14.49 34.23
C LEU A 1154 -9.46 13.81 34.59
N SER A 1155 -9.54 13.08 35.72
CA SER A 1155 -10.74 12.31 36.10
C SER A 1155 -11.95 13.14 36.50
N PHE A 1156 -11.76 14.44 36.76
CA PHE A 1156 -12.89 15.35 36.94
C PHE A 1156 -13.63 15.62 35.62
N ILE A 1157 -12.99 15.39 34.46
CA ILE A 1157 -13.62 15.45 33.15
C ILE A 1157 -14.25 14.07 32.87
N PRO A 1158 -15.53 14.00 32.45
CA PRO A 1158 -16.19 12.75 32.08
C PRO A 1158 -15.36 11.94 31.10
N GLU A 1159 -15.35 10.61 31.28
CA GLU A 1159 -14.48 9.72 30.51
C GLU A 1159 -14.61 9.95 29.00
N ALA A 1160 -15.86 9.99 28.51
CA ALA A 1160 -16.21 10.25 27.11
C ALA A 1160 -15.53 11.51 26.52
N LEU A 1161 -15.33 12.56 27.31
CA LEU A 1161 -14.73 13.81 26.85
C LEU A 1161 -13.20 13.81 27.00
N ARG A 1162 -12.64 13.07 27.98
CA ARG A 1162 -11.18 13.05 28.23
C ARG A 1162 -10.40 12.03 27.41
N LEU A 1163 -11.05 11.06 26.77
CA LEU A 1163 -10.35 10.08 25.92
C LEU A 1163 -9.55 10.77 24.81
N ASP A 1164 -10.11 11.83 24.22
CA ASP A 1164 -9.35 12.76 23.39
C ASP A 1164 -8.60 13.78 24.25
N VAL A 1165 -7.28 13.59 24.34
CA VAL A 1165 -6.39 14.40 25.19
C VAL A 1165 -6.45 15.88 24.82
N GLN A 1166 -6.55 16.20 23.54
CA GLN A 1166 -6.63 17.60 23.09
C GLN A 1166 -7.95 18.25 23.51
N ARG A 1167 -9.08 17.55 23.45
CA ARG A 1167 -10.36 18.02 24.02
C ARG A 1167 -10.25 18.20 25.53
N ALA A 1168 -9.70 17.23 26.25
CA ALA A 1168 -9.45 17.38 27.69
C ALA A 1168 -8.58 18.60 28.00
N GLU A 1169 -7.52 18.85 27.22
CA GLU A 1169 -6.68 20.04 27.37
C GLU A 1169 -7.46 21.33 27.12
N ARG A 1170 -8.35 21.36 26.11
CA ARG A 1170 -9.22 22.52 25.84
C ARG A 1170 -10.25 22.77 26.94
N ILE A 1171 -10.82 21.73 27.53
CA ILE A 1171 -11.75 21.83 28.67
C ILE A 1171 -11.00 22.26 29.93
N PHE A 1172 -9.74 21.83 30.07
CA PHE A 1172 -8.90 22.13 31.23
C PHE A 1172 -8.37 23.58 31.24
N ILE A 1173 -8.11 24.16 30.07
CA ILE A 1173 -7.68 25.57 29.89
C ILE A 1173 -8.87 26.49 30.04
#